data_AF-A0A8R1W4F1-F1
#
_entry.id   AF-A0A8R1W4F1-F1
#
_cell.length_a   1.000
_cell.length_b   1.000
_cell.length_c   1.000
_cell.angle_alpha   90.00
_cell.angle_beta   90.00
_cell.angle_gamma   90.00
#
_symmetry.space_group_name_H-M   'P 1'
#
loop_
_entity.id
_entity.type
_entity.pdbx_description
1 polymer ?
#
loop_
_entity_poly.entity_id
_entity_poly.type
_entity_poly.pdbx_seq_one_letter_code
_entity_poly.pdbx_strand_id
1 'polypeptide(L)'
;MSVYSSEELLDAGIIYRNKKEQLDVTIGDGMELLIRGEKNKKKKPPTSSSYNSFGMHQSSTDENYYLKDKYEYDTRSTKSYGSHEHDPYDSESHRGSKRSLHNAEEKKDPSKEDIEINQNVLGGNDGIDGEEINDGEYKEQGTVEMVEDVFEEEEYPEDCFPPNCYKKFPFLAGDDETPFWLGWGQLRLKTFQLIENKYFETAVITMILLSSLALALEDVHLQHRPVLQDILYYMDRIFTVIFFLEMLIKWLALGFRNYFTNAWCWLDFIIVMVSLINFVAALLGASGIQAFKTMRTLRALRPLRAMARMQGMRVVVNALVQAIPSIFNVLLVCLIFWLIFAIMGVQLFAGKYYKCVDSEGNTLNHEIIPDRNVCINENYKWENSKMNFDHVGNAYLCLFQVATFNGWMEIMRDAVDSRDTYGKQPIREINNYMYFYFVFFIIFGSFFTLNLFIGVIIDNFNEQKKKTGASLEMFMTEDQKKYYNAMKKMSSKKPLKAIPRPRWKPQSIVFQIVTDKKFDMLIMLFIGFNMLTMTLDHYQQTKLFTDVLERLNQIFIAIFSTECLLKIFALRYYYFKEPWNLFDFVVVILSLAGLVLSDLISKYFVSPTLLRVVRVAKVGRVLRLVKGAKGIRTLLFALAMSLPALFNICLLLFLVMFIFAIFGMSFFMNVDSHGGLDEDYNFRTFGQSMILLFMLSTSSGWDAVLDGITNEENCEKQNLEMGITGSCGSSAVGTAFLLSYLVINFLIVINMYIAVILENYSQATEDVQEGLTDDDYDMYYEIWQHFDPDGTRYIRYDQLSDFLDILEPPLKIHKPNKYKIVSMDIPICKGDLIYCVDILDALTKDFFARKGNPIIETVAEIGEMQTRPEEAGYEPISSSLWRMREVYCAIIIQNSWRKYTKAAKEQTADDDRSDGAASPDGRETAVLVESDGFVTKNGHKVVIHSRSSSKSSRLADV
;
A
#
# COMPACT_ATOMS: atom_id res chain seq x y z
N MET A 1 -42.04 36.59 25.07
CA MET A 1 -43.21 37.49 25.24
C MET A 1 -42.69 38.92 25.24
N SER A 2 -43.42 39.86 24.62
CA SER A 2 -43.38 41.35 24.71
C SER A 2 -42.56 42.03 25.86
N VAL A 3 -41.99 43.24 25.75
CA VAL A 3 -42.00 44.33 24.73
C VAL A 3 -41.04 45.51 25.10
N TYR A 4 -40.33 46.13 24.13
CA TYR A 4 -39.80 47.53 24.04
C TYR A 4 -38.79 48.05 25.12
N SER A 5 -38.05 49.16 24.97
CA SER A 5 -37.80 50.16 23.86
C SER A 5 -36.26 50.41 23.73
N SER A 6 -35.61 50.89 22.66
CA SER A 6 -35.89 51.95 21.64
C SER A 6 -35.81 53.38 22.21
N GLU A 7 -35.25 54.41 21.54
CA GLU A 7 -34.70 54.57 20.17
C GLU A 7 -33.13 54.41 20.15
N GLU A 8 -32.23 54.90 19.26
CA GLU A 8 -32.10 55.84 18.09
C GLU A 8 -31.36 55.11 16.90
N LEU A 9 -31.15 55.57 15.64
CA LEU A 9 -30.83 56.85 14.94
C LEU A 9 -29.34 57.31 15.06
N LEU A 10 -28.62 57.84 14.04
CA LEU A 10 -28.90 58.23 12.63
C LEU A 10 -27.84 57.68 11.61
N ASP A 11 -28.26 57.33 10.39
CA ASP A 11 -27.63 57.32 9.04
C ASP A 11 -26.13 56.94 8.77
N ALA A 12 -25.76 56.26 7.66
CA ALA A 12 -26.51 55.59 6.58
C ALA A 12 -25.62 54.66 5.69
N GLY A 13 -26.24 53.71 4.95
CA GLY A 13 -25.65 53.05 3.75
C GLY A 13 -24.96 51.67 3.95
N ILE A 14 -25.58 50.48 3.96
CA ILE A 14 -26.54 49.79 3.04
C ILE A 14 -25.89 49.45 1.67
N ILE A 15 -25.89 48.21 1.11
CA ILE A 15 -26.20 46.81 1.55
C ILE A 15 -25.71 45.86 0.39
N TYR A 16 -25.71 44.51 0.31
CA TYR A 16 -26.32 43.34 0.99
C TYR A 16 -25.39 42.09 0.89
N ARG A 17 -25.61 41.09 1.76
CA ARG A 17 -25.26 39.65 1.53
C ARG A 17 -26.23 38.98 0.54
N ASN A 18 -25.89 37.78 0.05
CA ASN A 18 -26.89 36.69 0.03
C ASN A 18 -26.31 35.27 0.16
N LYS A 19 -27.09 34.34 0.72
CA LYS A 19 -26.82 32.89 0.84
C LYS A 19 -28.13 32.17 1.20
N LYS A 20 -28.57 31.18 0.42
CA LYS A 20 -29.64 30.22 0.83
C LYS A 20 -29.71 28.99 -0.07
N GLU A 21 -30.48 27.99 0.36
CA GLU A 21 -30.54 26.62 -0.17
C GLU A 21 -31.87 26.30 -0.90
N GLN A 22 -31.87 25.15 -1.61
CA GLN A 22 -33.01 24.29 -1.99
C GLN A 22 -34.25 24.88 -2.70
N LEU A 23 -34.57 24.32 -3.88
CA LEU A 23 -35.87 23.66 -4.13
C LEU A 23 -35.78 22.68 -5.31
N ASP A 24 -36.46 21.53 -5.23
CA ASP A 24 -36.72 20.63 -6.36
C ASP A 24 -38.02 21.02 -7.07
N VAL A 25 -38.03 21.01 -8.42
CA VAL A 25 -39.25 20.99 -9.25
C VAL A 25 -39.00 20.14 -10.51
N THR A 26 -40.00 19.37 -10.93
CA THR A 26 -39.91 18.34 -11.97
C THR A 26 -40.56 18.73 -13.31
N ILE A 27 -40.01 18.20 -14.41
CA ILE A 27 -40.65 17.96 -15.74
C ILE A 27 -41.01 19.19 -16.60
N GLY A 28 -40.60 19.18 -17.89
CA GLY A 28 -41.15 20.04 -18.94
C GLY A 28 -40.37 20.00 -20.27
N ASP A 29 -41.02 19.62 -21.37
CA ASP A 29 -40.47 19.69 -22.74
C ASP A 29 -40.39 21.14 -23.28
N GLY A 30 -39.48 21.41 -24.23
CA GLY A 30 -39.46 22.71 -24.94
C GLY A 30 -38.39 22.85 -26.04
N MET A 31 -38.78 22.64 -27.30
CA MET A 31 -38.06 23.11 -28.50
C MET A 31 -37.97 24.67 -28.51
N GLU A 32 -37.12 25.37 -29.28
CA GLU A 32 -36.83 25.18 -30.71
C GLU A 32 -35.56 25.95 -31.19
N LEU A 33 -35.20 25.83 -32.48
CA LEU A 33 -34.06 26.51 -33.13
C LEU A 33 -34.34 27.96 -33.52
N LEU A 34 -33.26 28.74 -33.73
CA LEU A 34 -33.23 29.78 -34.77
C LEU A 34 -31.89 29.78 -35.54
N ILE A 35 -31.89 30.40 -36.73
CA ILE A 35 -30.98 30.07 -37.86
C ILE A 35 -30.47 31.35 -38.56
N ARG A 36 -29.32 31.24 -39.26
CA ARG A 36 -28.63 32.21 -40.17
C ARG A 36 -27.81 33.33 -39.50
N GLY A 37 -26.75 33.85 -40.15
CA GLY A 37 -26.24 33.47 -41.48
C GLY A 37 -24.92 34.17 -41.92
N GLU A 38 -24.42 33.78 -43.09
CA GLU A 38 -23.14 34.22 -43.68
C GLU A 38 -23.10 35.72 -44.08
N LYS A 39 -21.92 36.37 -44.13
CA LYS A 39 -21.15 36.58 -45.40
C LYS A 39 -19.88 37.46 -45.34
N ASN A 40 -18.97 37.17 -46.29
CA ASN A 40 -18.11 38.07 -47.10
C ASN A 40 -16.81 38.74 -46.54
N LYS A 41 -15.67 38.15 -46.96
CA LYS A 41 -14.67 38.69 -47.93
C LYS A 41 -13.68 39.86 -47.61
N LYS A 42 -12.42 39.60 -48.08
CA LYS A 42 -11.42 40.46 -48.80
C LYS A 42 -10.20 41.08 -48.05
N LYS A 43 -9.02 40.53 -48.41
CA LYS A 43 -7.77 41.15 -48.95
C LYS A 43 -7.14 42.45 -48.35
N LYS A 44 -5.83 42.32 -48.05
CA LYS A 44 -4.74 43.32 -47.88
C LYS A 44 -4.53 44.28 -49.09
N PRO A 45 -3.65 45.33 -49.05
CA PRO A 45 -3.12 46.18 -47.95
C PRO A 45 -3.56 47.68 -48.17
N PRO A 46 -2.79 48.76 -48.56
CA PRO A 46 -1.34 49.01 -48.85
C PRO A 46 -0.66 50.29 -48.21
N THR A 47 0.68 50.28 -48.16
CA THR A 47 1.71 51.37 -48.29
C THR A 47 1.46 52.86 -47.93
N SER A 48 2.39 53.46 -47.14
CA SER A 48 3.25 54.66 -47.44
C SER A 48 3.85 55.23 -46.11
N SER A 49 5.14 55.52 -45.86
CA SER A 49 6.39 55.90 -46.57
C SER A 49 6.76 57.40 -46.45
N SER A 50 7.80 57.77 -45.67
CA SER A 50 8.66 58.97 -45.89
C SER A 50 9.93 59.07 -45.00
N TYR A 51 11.10 59.01 -45.65
CA TYR A 51 12.34 59.80 -45.50
C TYR A 51 13.19 59.98 -44.19
N ASN A 52 14.52 59.82 -44.43
CA ASN A 52 15.69 60.57 -43.90
C ASN A 52 16.53 60.11 -42.68
N SER A 53 17.52 59.26 -42.99
CA SER A 53 18.97 59.56 -42.96
C SER A 53 19.87 59.08 -41.79
N PHE A 54 21.07 58.57 -42.15
CA PHE A 54 22.26 58.16 -41.37
C PHE A 54 22.02 57.16 -40.19
N GLY A 55 22.53 55.91 -40.13
CA GLY A 55 23.43 55.11 -41.01
C GLY A 55 24.66 54.60 -40.23
N MET A 56 25.38 53.50 -40.51
CA MET A 56 25.35 52.30 -41.39
C MET A 56 26.53 51.41 -40.90
N HIS A 57 26.69 50.09 -41.05
CA HIS A 57 26.00 48.91 -41.64
C HIS A 57 26.66 47.63 -40.97
N GLN A 58 26.38 46.33 -41.20
CA GLN A 58 25.59 45.58 -42.20
C GLN A 58 25.14 44.17 -41.69
N SER A 59 24.60 43.38 -42.63
CA SER A 59 24.34 41.92 -42.82
C SER A 59 25.33 40.87 -42.22
N SER A 60 25.07 39.54 -42.24
CA SER A 60 24.01 38.64 -42.83
C SER A 60 24.02 37.29 -42.04
N THR A 61 22.96 36.48 -41.87
CA THR A 61 22.30 35.50 -42.82
C THR A 61 23.30 34.54 -43.52
N ASP A 62 23.06 33.24 -43.73
CA ASP A 62 21.91 32.50 -44.34
C ASP A 62 21.69 31.08 -43.68
N GLU A 63 20.55 30.38 -43.80
CA GLU A 63 20.18 29.24 -44.71
C GLU A 63 21.12 27.96 -44.73
N ASN A 64 20.73 26.70 -45.03
CA ASN A 64 19.45 26.04 -45.43
C ASN A 64 19.44 24.47 -45.29
N TYR A 65 18.26 23.83 -45.51
CA TYR A 65 17.94 22.42 -45.93
C TYR A 65 18.69 21.13 -45.42
N TYR A 66 17.90 20.23 -44.79
CA TYR A 66 17.67 18.78 -45.09
C TYR A 66 18.76 17.79 -45.64
N LEU A 67 18.85 16.63 -44.94
CA LEU A 67 18.95 15.22 -45.43
C LEU A 67 20.33 14.54 -45.73
N LYS A 68 20.59 13.41 -45.04
CA LYS A 68 20.88 12.04 -45.59
C LYS A 68 22.22 11.29 -45.26
N ASP A 69 22.05 10.06 -44.73
CA ASP A 69 22.85 8.79 -44.75
C ASP A 69 24.35 8.66 -45.17
N LYS A 70 25.18 8.19 -44.21
CA LYS A 70 26.14 7.03 -44.23
C LYS A 70 27.38 6.95 -45.19
N TYR A 71 28.31 6.01 -44.86
CA TYR A 71 29.51 5.52 -45.58
C TYR A 71 30.84 6.35 -45.46
N GLU A 72 32.08 5.87 -45.18
CA GLU A 72 32.85 4.57 -45.15
C GLU A 72 33.92 4.48 -46.30
N TYR A 73 35.18 3.97 -46.19
CA TYR A 73 35.94 3.26 -45.13
C TYR A 73 37.52 3.28 -45.31
N ASP A 74 38.32 3.27 -44.20
CA ASP A 74 39.71 2.73 -43.93
C ASP A 74 41.11 3.27 -44.42
N THR A 75 42.10 3.00 -43.54
CA THR A 75 43.51 2.52 -43.69
C THR A 75 44.76 3.44 -43.87
N ARG A 76 45.46 3.69 -42.74
CA ARG A 76 46.76 3.05 -42.30
C ARG A 76 48.03 3.09 -43.21
N SER A 77 49.18 3.57 -42.67
CA SER A 77 50.44 2.78 -42.42
C SER A 77 51.83 3.50 -42.51
N THR A 78 52.64 3.44 -41.43
CA THR A 78 54.15 3.47 -41.36
C THR A 78 54.95 4.73 -41.81
N LYS A 79 56.10 5.14 -41.21
CA LYS A 79 57.26 4.40 -40.64
C LYS A 79 58.12 5.19 -39.59
N SER A 80 58.71 4.45 -38.61
CA SER A 80 60.10 4.48 -38.05
C SER A 80 60.83 5.80 -37.69
N TYR A 81 61.71 5.89 -36.66
CA TYR A 81 62.69 4.92 -36.11
C TYR A 81 63.15 5.24 -34.66
N GLY A 82 63.47 4.20 -33.87
CA GLY A 82 64.62 4.14 -32.93
C GLY A 82 64.44 4.62 -31.47
N SER A 83 65.19 4.08 -30.49
CA SER A 83 66.11 2.93 -30.50
C SER A 83 66.49 2.39 -29.09
N HIS A 84 66.95 1.13 -29.06
CA HIS A 84 67.63 0.37 -27.99
C HIS A 84 66.90 0.06 -26.66
N GLU A 85 67.28 -0.95 -25.86
CA GLU A 85 67.83 -2.32 -26.11
C GLU A 85 68.08 -3.02 -24.75
N HIS A 86 67.45 -4.18 -24.48
CA HIS A 86 68.11 -5.29 -23.75
C HIS A 86 67.30 -6.60 -23.76
N ASP A 87 68.00 -7.68 -24.09
CA ASP A 87 67.61 -9.10 -24.14
C ASP A 87 68.23 -9.84 -22.90
N PRO A 88 68.13 -11.19 -22.69
CA PRO A 88 67.44 -12.25 -23.45
C PRO A 88 66.80 -13.44 -22.65
N TYR A 89 66.26 -14.42 -23.41
CA TYR A 89 66.15 -15.89 -23.17
C TYR A 89 64.87 -16.56 -22.60
N ASP A 90 64.02 -17.01 -23.55
CA ASP A 90 63.69 -18.41 -23.86
C ASP A 90 63.34 -19.45 -22.76
N SER A 91 62.19 -20.12 -22.92
CA SER A 91 62.16 -21.44 -23.60
C SER A 91 60.74 -21.97 -23.90
N GLU A 92 60.63 -22.83 -24.92
CA GLU A 92 59.35 -23.37 -25.43
C GLU A 92 58.83 -24.59 -24.64
N SER A 93 57.52 -24.92 -24.73
CA SER A 93 57.08 -26.07 -25.57
C SER A 93 55.61 -26.56 -25.39
N HIS A 94 54.91 -26.61 -26.53
CA HIS A 94 54.03 -27.70 -27.02
C HIS A 94 52.84 -28.34 -26.26
N ARG A 95 51.72 -28.43 -27.03
CA ARG A 95 50.60 -29.43 -27.03
C ARG A 95 49.58 -29.37 -25.88
N GLY A 96 48.29 -29.69 -26.10
CA GLY A 96 47.57 -29.87 -27.38
C GLY A 96 46.32 -30.78 -27.35
N SER A 97 45.14 -30.20 -27.60
CA SER A 97 43.91 -30.81 -28.16
C SER A 97 43.20 -31.98 -27.43
N LYS A 98 41.94 -31.77 -27.00
CA LYS A 98 40.73 -32.42 -27.61
C LYS A 98 39.38 -31.99 -26.97
N ARG A 99 38.28 -32.33 -27.64
CA ARG A 99 36.86 -31.99 -27.36
C ARG A 99 36.21 -32.82 -26.23
N SER A 100 35.19 -32.26 -25.57
CA SER A 100 33.92 -32.95 -25.24
C SER A 100 32.78 -31.94 -25.05
N LEU A 101 31.52 -32.39 -25.17
CA LEU A 101 30.30 -31.64 -24.81
C LEU A 101 29.91 -31.94 -23.35
N HIS A 102 29.26 -31.01 -22.65
CA HIS A 102 27.80 -31.10 -22.35
C HIS A 102 27.24 -29.83 -21.68
N ASN A 103 25.92 -29.68 -21.76
CA ASN A 103 25.01 -28.77 -21.04
C ASN A 103 25.18 -27.25 -21.26
N ALA A 104 24.04 -26.60 -21.46
CA ALA A 104 23.83 -25.18 -21.27
C ALA A 104 22.76 -25.02 -20.18
N GLU A 105 22.99 -24.14 -19.21
CA GLU A 105 22.01 -23.72 -18.22
C GLU A 105 21.91 -22.19 -18.20
N GLU A 106 20.67 -21.74 -18.10
CA GLU A 106 20.14 -20.43 -17.69
C GLU A 106 21.07 -19.19 -17.74
N LYS A 107 20.76 -18.27 -18.66
CA LYS A 107 21.11 -16.86 -18.50
C LYS A 107 20.48 -16.31 -17.21
N LYS A 108 21.20 -15.41 -16.55
CA LYS A 108 20.75 -14.74 -15.33
C LYS A 108 21.05 -13.25 -15.46
N ASP A 109 20.03 -12.45 -15.69
CA ASP A 109 20.18 -11.01 -15.91
C ASP A 109 20.55 -10.27 -14.60
N PRO A 110 21.47 -9.30 -14.62
CA PRO A 110 21.84 -8.51 -13.44
C PRO A 110 20.84 -7.38 -13.16
N SER A 111 20.44 -7.24 -11.90
CA SER A 111 19.64 -6.11 -11.42
C SER A 111 20.54 -4.91 -11.12
N LYS A 112 20.43 -3.83 -11.92
CA LYS A 112 21.09 -2.54 -11.64
C LYS A 112 20.24 -1.66 -10.72
N GLU A 113 20.61 -1.60 -9.43
CA GLU A 113 20.09 -0.63 -8.45
C GLU A 113 21.25 -0.20 -7.53
N ASP A 114 21.65 1.08 -7.63
CA ASP A 114 22.28 1.93 -6.58
C ASP A 114 23.00 3.20 -7.13
N ILE A 115 22.83 3.58 -8.41
CA ILE A 115 23.31 4.88 -8.94
C ILE A 115 22.20 5.67 -9.67
N GLU A 116 21.36 6.36 -8.88
CA GLU A 116 20.76 7.65 -9.28
C GLU A 116 20.78 8.63 -8.10
N ILE A 117 20.84 9.93 -8.42
CA ILE A 117 20.96 11.12 -7.54
C ILE A 117 22.42 11.62 -7.35
N ASN A 118 22.90 12.37 -8.33
CA ASN A 118 23.77 13.54 -8.12
C ASN A 118 23.77 14.50 -9.33
N GLN A 119 22.61 15.10 -9.60
CA GLN A 119 22.52 16.38 -10.31
C GLN A 119 21.78 17.39 -9.42
N ASN A 120 22.02 18.69 -9.65
CA ASN A 120 21.40 19.83 -8.98
C ASN A 120 21.90 20.23 -7.56
N VAL A 121 23.21 20.15 -7.30
CA VAL A 121 23.91 21.25 -6.57
C VAL A 121 25.32 21.44 -7.13
N LEU A 122 25.57 22.56 -7.80
CA LEU A 122 26.80 23.37 -7.70
C LEU A 122 26.68 24.61 -8.60
N GLY A 123 26.32 25.74 -8.01
CA GLY A 123 26.40 27.05 -8.64
C GLY A 123 27.24 27.98 -7.77
N GLY A 124 28.25 28.61 -8.36
CA GLY A 124 29.10 29.61 -7.70
C GLY A 124 30.47 29.09 -7.24
N ASN A 125 31.46 29.19 -8.13
CA ASN A 125 32.61 30.06 -7.90
C ASN A 125 33.39 30.25 -9.21
N ASP A 126 33.57 31.51 -9.62
CA ASP A 126 34.44 31.88 -10.74
C ASP A 126 35.93 31.81 -10.33
N GLY A 127 36.79 31.61 -11.32
CA GLY A 127 38.25 31.55 -11.15
C GLY A 127 38.98 32.82 -11.62
N ILE A 128 40.17 33.02 -11.05
CA ILE A 128 41.16 34.09 -11.30
C ILE A 128 42.53 33.44 -10.99
N ASP A 129 43.57 33.39 -11.83
CA ASP A 129 43.77 33.79 -13.24
C ASP A 129 44.06 32.52 -14.11
N GLY A 130 44.19 32.54 -15.44
CA GLY A 130 45.38 32.98 -16.22
C GLY A 130 46.41 31.83 -16.39
N GLU A 131 46.99 31.52 -17.55
CA GLU A 131 46.97 32.16 -18.88
C GLU A 131 47.10 31.12 -20.03
N GLU A 132 46.46 31.41 -21.16
CA GLU A 132 46.96 31.31 -22.55
C GLU A 132 47.45 30.00 -23.25
N ILE A 133 46.85 29.76 -24.45
CA ILE A 133 47.51 29.56 -25.78
C ILE A 133 48.18 28.19 -26.08
N ASN A 134 47.97 27.50 -27.22
CA ASN A 134 47.02 27.69 -28.34
C ASN A 134 46.81 26.38 -29.15
N ASP A 135 45.92 26.45 -30.16
CA ASP A 135 45.91 25.84 -31.51
C ASP A 135 46.77 24.59 -31.82
N GLY A 136 46.32 23.66 -32.67
CA GLY A 136 45.10 23.64 -33.50
C GLY A 136 44.95 22.26 -34.16
N GLU A 137 43.71 21.79 -34.34
CA GLU A 137 42.95 21.92 -35.60
C GLU A 137 43.44 21.01 -36.75
N TYR A 138 42.58 20.05 -37.12
CA TYR A 138 42.45 19.43 -38.45
C TYR A 138 43.55 18.42 -38.91
N LYS A 139 43.24 17.35 -39.67
CA LYS A 139 41.98 16.98 -40.38
C LYS A 139 41.91 15.48 -40.75
N GLU A 140 40.69 14.98 -40.96
CA GLU A 140 40.19 14.01 -41.99
C GLU A 140 41.09 12.82 -42.47
N GLN A 141 40.61 11.58 -42.70
CA GLN A 141 39.24 11.05 -42.85
C GLN A 141 39.22 9.49 -42.83
N GLY A 142 38.08 8.86 -42.49
CA GLY A 142 37.77 7.43 -42.73
C GLY A 142 38.21 6.43 -41.64
N THR A 143 37.42 5.44 -41.19
CA THR A 143 36.23 4.78 -41.78
C THR A 143 36.17 3.28 -41.37
N VAL A 144 35.06 2.53 -41.69
CA VAL A 144 34.76 1.00 -41.55
C VAL A 144 34.62 0.85 -39.95
N GLU A 145 33.50 0.26 -39.47
CA GLU A 145 33.26 -0.17 -38.08
C GLU A 145 33.53 -1.69 -37.91
N MET A 146 34.49 -2.08 -37.06
CA MET A 146 34.48 -3.42 -36.46
C MET A 146 33.93 -3.31 -35.04
N VAL A 147 32.91 -4.12 -34.72
CA VAL A 147 32.34 -4.19 -33.38
C VAL A 147 33.37 -4.84 -32.45
N GLU A 148 33.96 -4.04 -31.56
CA GLU A 148 34.58 -4.56 -30.34
C GLU A 148 33.48 -4.68 -29.27
N ASP A 149 33.44 -5.84 -28.60
CA ASP A 149 32.57 -6.05 -27.47
C ASP A 149 32.94 -5.07 -26.36
N VAL A 150 31.94 -4.39 -25.77
CA VAL A 150 32.17 -3.53 -24.60
C VAL A 150 32.57 -4.44 -23.43
N PHE A 151 33.86 -4.44 -23.12
CA PHE A 151 34.34 -4.94 -21.84
C PHE A 151 33.67 -4.12 -20.73
N GLU A 152 32.95 -4.80 -19.84
CA GLU A 152 32.49 -4.18 -18.60
C GLU A 152 33.73 -3.81 -17.78
N GLU A 153 33.95 -2.51 -17.55
CA GLU A 153 35.03 -2.05 -16.67
C GLU A 153 34.75 -2.56 -15.26
N GLU A 154 35.67 -3.37 -14.70
CA GLU A 154 35.54 -3.85 -13.32
C GLU A 154 35.59 -2.66 -12.36
N GLU A 155 34.45 -2.32 -11.75
CA GLU A 155 34.29 -1.10 -10.95
C GLU A 155 35.08 -1.19 -9.63
N TYR A 156 36.32 -0.68 -9.64
CA TYR A 156 37.20 -0.68 -8.47
C TYR A 156 36.63 0.20 -7.34
N PRO A 157 36.56 -0.31 -6.09
CA PRO A 157 35.86 0.39 -5.01
C PRO A 157 36.57 1.68 -4.57
N GLU A 158 35.81 2.78 -4.45
CA GLU A 158 36.28 4.15 -4.15
C GLU A 158 37.25 4.27 -2.97
N ASP A 159 38.18 5.21 -3.05
CA ASP A 159 39.30 5.39 -2.12
C ASP A 159 38.94 5.48 -0.61
N CYS A 160 39.75 4.85 0.26
CA CYS A 160 39.41 4.65 1.68
C CYS A 160 39.31 5.94 2.52
N PHE A 161 40.05 6.99 2.16
CA PHE A 161 40.13 8.25 2.91
C PHE A 161 39.71 9.46 2.06
N PRO A 162 39.29 10.58 2.69
CA PRO A 162 39.10 11.84 1.97
C PRO A 162 40.40 12.29 1.28
N PRO A 163 40.36 12.97 0.12
CA PRO A 163 41.57 13.44 -0.59
C PRO A 163 42.44 14.37 0.26
N ASN A 164 41.85 15.06 1.24
CA ASN A 164 42.59 15.90 2.19
C ASN A 164 43.40 15.11 3.22
N CYS A 165 43.07 13.83 3.47
CA CYS A 165 43.88 12.94 4.31
C CYS A 165 45.11 12.44 3.56
N TYR A 166 44.97 12.00 2.31
CA TYR A 166 46.10 11.64 1.45
C TYR A 166 47.08 12.81 1.28
N LYS A 167 46.57 14.03 1.04
CA LYS A 167 47.39 15.25 1.00
C LYS A 167 48.10 15.59 2.32
N LYS A 168 47.52 15.22 3.48
CA LYS A 168 48.08 15.50 4.81
C LYS A 168 49.04 14.42 5.31
N PHE A 169 48.90 13.20 4.80
CA PHE A 169 49.73 12.05 5.15
C PHE A 169 50.10 11.27 3.87
N PRO A 170 51.14 11.70 3.12
CA PRO A 170 51.46 11.10 1.82
C PRO A 170 51.73 9.59 1.86
N PHE A 171 52.16 9.03 3.00
CA PHE A 171 52.37 7.58 3.15
C PHE A 171 51.09 6.74 3.10
N LEU A 172 49.91 7.37 3.21
CA LEU A 172 48.61 6.72 3.04
C LEU A 172 48.16 6.71 1.58
N ALA A 173 48.74 7.54 0.69
CA ALA A 173 48.56 7.37 -0.75
C ALA A 173 49.43 6.19 -1.21
N GLY A 174 48.83 5.27 -1.96
CA GLY A 174 49.52 4.10 -2.47
C GLY A 174 50.52 4.45 -3.57
N ASP A 175 51.53 3.58 -3.70
CA ASP A 175 52.38 3.50 -4.88
C ASP A 175 52.07 2.14 -5.53
N ASP A 176 51.33 2.18 -6.64
CA ASP A 176 50.59 1.03 -7.18
C ASP A 176 51.48 -0.13 -7.61
N GLU A 177 52.75 0.14 -7.95
CA GLU A 177 53.73 -0.89 -8.32
C GLU A 177 54.24 -1.71 -7.12
N THR A 178 53.98 -1.27 -5.88
CA THR A 178 54.55 -1.92 -4.70
C THR A 178 53.72 -3.12 -4.20
N PRO A 179 54.35 -4.26 -3.84
CA PRO A 179 53.62 -5.49 -3.48
C PRO A 179 52.64 -5.38 -2.31
N PHE A 180 52.82 -4.40 -1.43
CA PHE A 180 51.90 -4.13 -0.31
C PHE A 180 50.56 -3.56 -0.79
N TRP A 181 50.58 -2.56 -1.66
CA TRP A 181 49.37 -1.89 -2.13
C TRP A 181 48.58 -2.75 -3.11
N LEU A 182 49.25 -3.52 -3.96
CA LEU A 182 48.60 -4.57 -4.77
C LEU A 182 47.89 -5.62 -3.89
N GLY A 183 48.53 -6.04 -2.80
CA GLY A 183 47.94 -6.95 -1.81
C GLY A 183 46.75 -6.34 -1.05
N TRP A 184 46.82 -5.04 -0.73
CA TRP A 184 45.73 -4.29 -0.11
C TRP A 184 44.51 -4.18 -1.03
N GLY A 185 44.70 -3.87 -2.32
CA GLY A 185 43.64 -3.86 -3.33
C GLY A 185 42.96 -5.22 -3.48
N GLN A 186 43.73 -6.30 -3.58
CA GLN A 186 43.17 -7.66 -3.65
C GLN A 186 42.45 -8.09 -2.38
N LEU A 187 42.94 -7.71 -1.19
CA LEU A 187 42.25 -7.93 0.08
C LEU A 187 40.92 -7.20 0.10
N ARG A 188 40.90 -5.93 -0.34
CA ARG A 188 39.70 -5.09 -0.39
C ARG A 188 38.65 -5.66 -1.32
N LEU A 189 39.00 -6.01 -2.56
CA LEU A 189 38.07 -6.60 -3.53
C LEU A 189 37.41 -7.88 -2.99
N LYS A 190 38.20 -8.78 -2.40
CA LYS A 190 37.70 -10.00 -1.75
C LYS A 190 36.83 -9.71 -0.52
N THR A 191 37.07 -8.61 0.19
CA THR A 191 36.28 -8.19 1.35
C THR A 191 34.95 -7.54 0.92
N PHE A 192 34.93 -6.85 -0.23
CA PHE A 192 33.70 -6.33 -0.84
C PHE A 192 32.79 -7.47 -1.32
N GLN A 193 33.32 -8.40 -2.13
CA GLN A 193 32.66 -9.66 -2.53
C GLN A 193 32.19 -10.49 -1.31
N LEU A 194 32.96 -10.39 -0.21
CA LEU A 194 32.59 -10.68 1.19
C LEU A 194 31.14 -10.31 1.55
N ILE A 195 30.89 -9.00 1.52
CA ILE A 195 29.71 -8.35 2.09
C ILE A 195 28.49 -8.55 1.19
N GLU A 196 28.65 -8.50 -0.12
CA GLU A 196 27.57 -8.71 -1.11
C GLU A 196 27.04 -10.15 -1.13
N ASN A 197 27.82 -11.10 -0.63
CA ASN A 197 27.44 -12.51 -0.62
C ASN A 197 26.18 -12.73 0.24
N LYS A 198 25.07 -13.12 -0.41
CA LYS A 198 23.77 -13.38 0.25
C LYS A 198 23.85 -14.37 1.42
N TYR A 199 24.82 -15.29 1.42
CA TYR A 199 25.06 -16.19 2.56
C TYR A 199 25.70 -15.45 3.75
N PHE A 200 26.61 -14.51 3.52
CA PHE A 200 27.20 -13.67 4.57
C PHE A 200 26.16 -12.72 5.17
N GLU A 201 25.34 -12.06 4.33
CA GLU A 201 24.22 -11.25 4.84
C GLU A 201 23.21 -12.08 5.64
N THR A 202 22.80 -13.25 5.16
CA THR A 202 21.89 -14.15 5.89
C THR A 202 22.50 -14.61 7.22
N ALA A 203 23.81 -14.87 7.26
CA ALA A 203 24.52 -15.21 8.49
C ALA A 203 24.53 -14.03 9.48
N VAL A 204 24.78 -12.80 9.02
CA VAL A 204 24.71 -11.59 9.85
C VAL A 204 23.29 -11.37 10.40
N ILE A 205 22.26 -11.48 9.57
CA ILE A 205 20.86 -11.29 9.98
C ILE A 205 20.46 -12.35 11.03
N THR A 206 20.79 -13.62 10.82
CA THR A 206 20.49 -14.68 11.80
C THR A 206 21.25 -14.50 13.11
N MET A 207 22.50 -14.00 13.08
CA MET A 207 23.24 -13.63 14.30
C MET A 207 22.64 -12.41 15.01
N ILE A 208 22.14 -11.40 14.30
CA ILE A 208 21.42 -10.25 14.90
C ILE A 208 20.15 -10.73 15.60
N LEU A 209 19.36 -11.59 14.95
CA LEU A 209 18.12 -12.14 15.53
C LEU A 209 18.41 -13.01 16.76
N LEU A 210 19.41 -13.88 16.69
CA LEU A 210 19.77 -14.78 17.80
C LEU A 210 20.40 -14.01 18.98
N SER A 211 21.20 -12.97 18.70
CA SER A 211 21.72 -12.03 19.72
C SER A 211 20.60 -11.20 20.36
N SER A 212 19.56 -10.84 19.60
CA SER A 212 18.39 -10.13 20.13
C SER A 212 17.52 -11.04 21.00
N LEU A 213 17.26 -12.28 20.54
CA LEU A 213 16.49 -13.28 21.30
C LEU A 213 17.16 -13.67 22.62
N ALA A 214 18.50 -13.65 22.69
CA ALA A 214 19.24 -13.87 23.93
C ALA A 214 18.89 -12.84 25.03
N LEU A 215 18.61 -11.58 24.67
CA LEU A 215 18.20 -10.55 25.63
C LEU A 215 16.80 -10.80 26.22
N ALA A 216 15.90 -11.46 25.45
CA ALA A 216 14.58 -11.84 25.93
C ALA A 216 14.60 -13.00 26.96
N LEU A 217 15.78 -13.59 27.21
CA LEU A 217 16.02 -14.61 28.24
C LEU A 217 16.71 -14.05 29.51
N GLU A 218 17.03 -12.75 29.55
CA GLU A 218 17.50 -12.06 30.76
C GLU A 218 16.29 -11.68 31.67
N ASP A 219 15.57 -12.69 32.18
CA ASP A 219 14.38 -12.55 33.04
C ASP A 219 14.68 -12.62 34.57
N VAL A 220 13.67 -12.36 35.41
CA VAL A 220 13.80 -12.44 36.88
C VAL A 220 14.22 -13.82 37.39
N HIS A 221 13.95 -14.88 36.61
CA HIS A 221 14.29 -16.25 36.96
C HIS A 221 15.72 -16.64 36.54
N LEU A 222 16.46 -15.78 35.84
CA LEU A 222 17.84 -16.06 35.40
C LEU A 222 18.76 -16.43 36.57
N GLN A 223 18.63 -15.77 37.73
CA GLN A 223 19.40 -16.09 38.94
C GLN A 223 19.20 -17.54 39.44
N HIS A 224 18.04 -18.13 39.14
CA HIS A 224 17.71 -19.52 39.48
C HIS A 224 18.18 -20.52 38.41
N ARG A 225 18.78 -20.04 37.31
CA ARG A 225 19.20 -20.82 36.14
C ARG A 225 20.68 -20.56 35.81
N PRO A 226 21.64 -20.94 36.67
CA PRO A 226 23.06 -20.59 36.48
C PRO A 226 23.64 -21.04 35.13
N VAL A 227 23.24 -22.22 34.63
CA VAL A 227 23.66 -22.72 33.31
C VAL A 227 23.22 -21.78 32.16
N LEU A 228 22.03 -21.17 32.27
CA LEU A 228 21.55 -20.19 31.28
C LEU A 228 22.32 -18.87 31.41
N GLN A 229 22.61 -18.43 32.63
CA GLN A 229 23.40 -17.23 32.90
C GLN A 229 24.82 -17.34 32.32
N ASP A 230 25.50 -18.47 32.50
CA ASP A 230 26.81 -18.74 31.90
C ASP A 230 26.74 -18.73 30.37
N ILE A 231 25.75 -19.43 29.78
CA ILE A 231 25.55 -19.47 28.32
C ILE A 231 25.34 -18.05 27.75
N LEU A 232 24.46 -17.24 28.34
CA LEU A 232 24.21 -15.87 27.89
C LEU A 232 25.46 -14.98 28.00
N TYR A 233 26.24 -15.14 29.08
CA TYR A 233 27.50 -14.40 29.30
C TYR A 233 28.58 -14.72 28.25
N TYR A 234 28.73 -16.00 27.87
CA TYR A 234 29.63 -16.37 26.77
C TYR A 234 29.09 -15.92 25.40
N MET A 235 27.78 -16.04 25.17
CA MET A 235 27.15 -15.60 23.92
C MET A 235 27.30 -14.09 23.68
N ASP A 236 27.06 -13.23 24.69
CA ASP A 236 27.20 -11.77 24.55
C ASP A 236 28.62 -11.35 24.12
N ARG A 237 29.63 -12.05 24.65
CA ARG A 237 31.04 -11.87 24.26
C ARG A 237 31.31 -12.33 22.83
N ILE A 238 30.82 -13.50 22.44
CA ILE A 238 30.98 -14.04 21.08
C ILE A 238 30.33 -13.10 20.05
N PHE A 239 29.11 -12.62 20.30
CA PHE A 239 28.44 -11.64 19.42
C PHE A 239 29.20 -10.30 19.35
N THR A 240 29.70 -9.80 20.48
CA THR A 240 30.47 -8.54 20.50
C THR A 240 31.74 -8.65 19.65
N VAL A 241 32.43 -9.79 19.67
CA VAL A 241 33.59 -10.05 18.80
C VAL A 241 33.17 -10.20 17.33
N ILE A 242 32.11 -10.96 17.03
CA ILE A 242 31.60 -11.13 15.66
C ILE A 242 31.20 -9.80 15.03
N PHE A 243 30.47 -8.94 15.74
CA PHE A 243 30.02 -7.65 15.21
C PHE A 243 31.14 -6.60 15.15
N PHE A 244 32.16 -6.70 16.00
CA PHE A 244 33.40 -5.92 15.84
C PHE A 244 34.17 -6.33 14.57
N LEU A 245 34.24 -7.64 14.27
CA LEU A 245 34.81 -8.13 13.01
C LEU A 245 33.97 -7.73 11.79
N GLU A 246 32.62 -7.76 11.88
CA GLU A 246 31.71 -7.25 10.84
C GLU A 246 31.99 -5.76 10.54
N MET A 247 32.19 -4.94 11.58
CA MET A 247 32.52 -3.52 11.44
C MET A 247 33.88 -3.31 10.74
N LEU A 248 34.91 -4.07 11.11
CA LEU A 248 36.23 -3.99 10.45
C LEU A 248 36.17 -4.44 8.98
N ILE A 249 35.42 -5.50 8.69
CA ILE A 249 35.15 -5.97 7.31
C ILE A 249 34.48 -4.85 6.49
N LYS A 250 33.48 -4.15 7.05
CA LYS A 250 32.83 -3.00 6.41
C LYS A 250 33.78 -1.82 6.17
N TRP A 251 34.65 -1.50 7.13
CA TRP A 251 35.65 -0.43 6.96
C TRP A 251 36.66 -0.73 5.84
N LEU A 252 37.09 -1.99 5.71
CA LEU A 252 38.00 -2.42 4.64
C LEU A 252 37.35 -2.40 3.25
N ALA A 253 36.08 -2.81 3.15
CA ALA A 253 35.35 -2.81 1.88
C ALA A 253 34.89 -1.41 1.45
N LEU A 254 34.10 -0.73 2.29
CA LEU A 254 33.42 0.53 1.97
C LEU A 254 34.29 1.78 2.14
N GLY A 255 35.44 1.67 2.82
CA GLY A 255 36.25 2.82 3.20
C GLY A 255 35.62 3.66 4.32
N PHE A 256 36.41 4.56 4.92
CA PHE A 256 35.94 5.40 6.03
C PHE A 256 34.89 6.42 5.57
N ARG A 257 35.02 6.96 4.35
CA ARG A 257 34.11 7.98 3.81
C ARG A 257 32.68 7.45 3.71
N ASN A 258 32.48 6.36 2.98
CA ASN A 258 31.12 5.88 2.66
C ASN A 258 30.51 5.10 3.83
N TYR A 259 31.34 4.57 4.74
CA TYR A 259 30.86 4.06 6.03
C TYR A 259 30.27 5.16 6.92
N PHE A 260 30.94 6.31 7.07
CA PHE A 260 30.50 7.35 8.00
C PHE A 260 29.48 8.35 7.44
N THR A 261 29.25 8.38 6.13
CA THR A 261 28.11 9.12 5.53
C THR A 261 26.79 8.34 5.60
N ASN A 262 26.83 7.01 5.65
CA ASN A 262 25.62 6.18 5.70
C ASN A 262 25.04 6.08 7.12
N ALA A 263 23.83 6.61 7.32
CA ALA A 263 23.14 6.63 8.62
C ALA A 263 22.94 5.23 9.25
N TRP A 264 22.76 4.18 8.44
CA TRP A 264 22.59 2.81 8.93
C TRP A 264 23.93 2.21 9.43
N CYS A 265 25.04 2.54 8.78
CA CYS A 265 26.39 2.22 9.26
C CYS A 265 26.73 3.00 10.53
N TRP A 266 26.22 4.23 10.67
CA TRP A 266 26.35 5.03 11.89
C TRP A 266 25.59 4.41 13.09
N LEU A 267 24.37 3.93 12.85
CA LEU A 267 23.58 3.18 13.86
C LEU A 267 24.31 1.89 14.29
N ASP A 268 24.85 1.14 13.33
CA ASP A 268 25.62 -0.07 13.58
C ASP A 268 26.88 0.22 14.43
N PHE A 269 27.62 1.26 14.06
CA PHE A 269 28.81 1.75 14.76
C PHE A 269 28.55 2.07 16.23
N ILE A 270 27.47 2.80 16.56
CA ILE A 270 27.11 3.10 17.97
C ILE A 270 26.96 1.80 18.76
N ILE A 271 26.19 0.83 18.23
CA ILE A 271 25.81 -0.38 18.98
C ILE A 271 27.02 -1.31 19.17
N VAL A 272 27.92 -1.38 18.19
CA VAL A 272 29.21 -2.07 18.32
C VAL A 272 30.10 -1.37 19.35
N MET A 273 30.22 -0.03 19.33
CA MET A 273 31.05 0.71 20.27
C MET A 273 30.54 0.65 21.71
N VAL A 274 29.23 0.75 21.95
CA VAL A 274 28.64 0.54 23.29
C VAL A 274 28.91 -0.89 23.80
N SER A 275 28.85 -1.90 22.93
CA SER A 275 29.18 -3.27 23.30
C SER A 275 30.68 -3.44 23.60
N LEU A 276 31.56 -2.82 22.81
CA LEU A 276 33.02 -2.86 22.99
C LEU A 276 33.48 -2.15 24.27
N ILE A 277 32.89 -0.99 24.61
CA ILE A 277 33.17 -0.26 25.86
C ILE A 277 32.80 -1.13 27.07
N ASN A 278 31.63 -1.77 27.06
CA ASN A 278 31.24 -2.71 28.11
C ASN A 278 32.19 -3.92 28.22
N PHE A 279 32.66 -4.46 27.09
CA PHE A 279 33.62 -5.57 27.05
C PHE A 279 34.99 -5.19 27.65
N VAL A 280 35.54 -4.04 27.25
CA VAL A 280 36.82 -3.52 27.78
C VAL A 280 36.71 -3.17 29.27
N ALA A 281 35.61 -2.54 29.71
CA ALA A 281 35.37 -2.25 31.12
C ALA A 281 35.24 -3.52 31.98
N ALA A 282 34.71 -4.61 31.43
CA ALA A 282 34.69 -5.92 32.08
C ALA A 282 36.09 -6.56 32.15
N LEU A 283 36.92 -6.40 31.11
CA LEU A 283 38.30 -6.90 31.09
C LEU A 283 39.19 -6.18 32.12
N LEU A 284 39.00 -4.87 32.28
CA LEU A 284 39.73 -4.01 33.22
C LEU A 284 39.20 -4.07 34.67
N GLY A 285 38.24 -4.95 34.97
CA GLY A 285 37.64 -5.09 36.30
C GLY A 285 36.70 -3.96 36.73
N ALA A 286 36.61 -2.85 35.99
CA ALA A 286 35.80 -1.66 36.27
C ALA A 286 34.26 -1.87 36.24
N SER A 287 33.83 -3.13 36.12
CA SER A 287 32.46 -3.59 35.85
C SER A 287 31.38 -3.20 36.88
N GLY A 288 31.77 -2.69 38.06
CA GLY A 288 30.86 -2.30 39.15
C GLY A 288 30.42 -0.83 39.15
N ILE A 289 31.00 0.02 38.29
CA ILE A 289 30.64 1.46 38.26
C ILE A 289 29.24 1.63 37.65
N GLN A 290 28.38 2.43 38.29
CA GLN A 290 26.96 2.59 37.95
C GLN A 290 26.70 3.02 36.49
N ALA A 291 27.62 3.79 35.89
CA ALA A 291 27.56 4.15 34.47
C ALA A 291 27.70 2.95 33.51
N PHE A 292 28.42 1.89 33.89
CA PHE A 292 28.44 0.64 33.12
C PHE A 292 27.18 -0.21 33.36
N LYS A 293 26.51 -0.08 34.52
CA LYS A 293 25.18 -0.68 34.73
C LYS A 293 24.16 -0.08 33.75
N THR A 294 24.14 1.24 33.56
CA THR A 294 23.25 1.87 32.56
C THR A 294 23.67 1.57 31.13
N MET A 295 24.97 1.56 30.80
CA MET A 295 25.43 1.17 29.45
C MET A 295 25.13 -0.30 29.06
N ARG A 296 24.85 -1.20 30.01
CA ARG A 296 24.37 -2.56 29.71
C ARG A 296 22.90 -2.59 29.27
N THR A 297 22.09 -1.63 29.72
CA THR A 297 20.66 -1.51 29.34
C THR A 297 20.52 -1.15 27.86
N LEU A 298 21.46 -0.35 27.33
CA LEU A 298 21.54 0.04 25.91
C LEU A 298 21.76 -1.16 24.96
N ARG A 299 22.07 -2.37 25.46
CA ARG A 299 22.03 -3.60 24.65
C ARG A 299 20.62 -3.86 24.08
N ALA A 300 19.56 -3.34 24.72
CA ALA A 300 18.19 -3.33 24.20
C ALA A 300 18.04 -2.64 22.83
N LEU A 301 19.01 -1.83 22.39
CA LEU A 301 19.02 -1.19 21.07
C LEU A 301 19.52 -2.12 19.95
N ARG A 302 20.13 -3.28 20.27
CA ARG A 302 20.63 -4.24 19.26
C ARG A 302 19.60 -4.69 18.19
N PRO A 303 18.30 -4.88 18.50
CA PRO A 303 17.30 -5.20 17.48
C PRO A 303 17.17 -4.14 16.37
N LEU A 304 17.52 -2.87 16.63
CA LEU A 304 17.52 -1.81 15.59
C LEU A 304 18.41 -2.17 14.38
N ARG A 305 19.47 -2.98 14.58
CA ARG A 305 20.34 -3.48 13.51
C ARG A 305 19.58 -4.33 12.49
N ALA A 306 18.45 -4.94 12.86
CA ALA A 306 17.57 -5.65 11.93
C ALA A 306 16.85 -4.69 10.97
N MET A 307 16.52 -3.46 11.37
CA MET A 307 15.89 -2.46 10.48
C MET A 307 16.81 -2.05 9.33
N ALA A 308 18.12 -1.97 9.58
CA ALA A 308 19.11 -1.67 8.55
C ALA A 308 19.17 -2.76 7.45
N ARG A 309 18.88 -4.02 7.81
CA ARG A 309 18.97 -5.19 6.92
C ARG A 309 17.63 -5.60 6.29
N MET A 310 16.52 -5.49 7.02
CA MET A 310 15.21 -5.90 6.53
C MET A 310 14.53 -4.79 5.72
N GLN A 311 14.58 -4.92 4.40
CA GLN A 311 14.03 -3.96 3.42
C GLN A 311 12.63 -3.44 3.78
N GLY A 312 11.69 -4.31 4.16
CA GLY A 312 10.31 -3.92 4.51
C GLY A 312 10.22 -2.97 5.71
N MET A 313 11.11 -3.10 6.70
CA MET A 313 11.19 -2.12 7.79
C MET A 313 11.90 -0.83 7.35
N ARG A 314 12.97 -0.93 6.55
CA ARG A 314 13.68 0.24 6.01
C ARG A 314 12.73 1.17 5.26
N VAL A 315 11.87 0.61 4.41
CA VAL A 315 10.85 1.34 3.63
C VAL A 315 9.87 2.08 4.56
N VAL A 316 9.26 1.40 5.54
CA VAL A 316 8.33 2.02 6.50
C VAL A 316 9.02 3.11 7.34
N VAL A 317 10.23 2.85 7.85
CA VAL A 317 11.00 3.82 8.64
C VAL A 317 11.35 5.07 7.81
N ASN A 318 11.72 4.91 6.54
CA ASN A 318 12.00 6.04 5.65
C ASN A 318 10.77 6.94 5.42
N ALA A 319 9.58 6.35 5.23
CA ALA A 319 8.33 7.11 5.07
C ALA A 319 7.92 7.84 6.37
N LEU A 320 8.10 7.19 7.53
CA LEU A 320 7.89 7.82 8.85
C LEU A 320 8.85 8.99 9.08
N VAL A 321 10.15 8.83 8.77
CA VAL A 321 11.16 9.89 8.92
C VAL A 321 10.86 11.10 8.03
N GLN A 322 10.32 10.89 6.83
CA GLN A 322 9.84 11.99 5.96
C GLN A 322 8.62 12.73 6.53
N ALA A 323 7.80 12.09 7.36
CA ALA A 323 6.65 12.72 8.02
C ALA A 323 7.02 13.48 9.31
N ILE A 324 8.13 13.12 9.98
CA ILE A 324 8.55 13.71 11.27
C ILE A 324 8.59 15.25 11.26
N PRO A 325 9.12 15.96 10.24
CA PRO A 325 9.13 17.43 10.24
C PRO A 325 7.73 18.05 10.29
N SER A 326 6.79 17.51 9.51
CA SER A 326 5.38 17.95 9.48
C SER A 326 4.68 17.67 10.82
N ILE A 327 4.92 16.49 11.38
CA ILE A 327 4.42 16.08 12.71
C ILE A 327 4.97 16.99 13.81
N PHE A 328 6.26 17.33 13.78
CA PHE A 328 6.90 18.18 14.78
C PHE A 328 6.33 19.60 14.79
N ASN A 329 6.01 20.16 13.61
CA ASN A 329 5.34 21.45 13.51
C ASN A 329 3.96 21.43 14.18
N VAL A 330 3.17 20.37 13.99
CA VAL A 330 1.86 20.22 14.67
C VAL A 330 2.05 20.01 16.17
N LEU A 331 3.00 19.16 16.58
CA LEU A 331 3.31 18.92 17.99
C LEU A 331 3.67 20.22 18.71
N LEU A 332 4.48 21.09 18.09
CA LEU A 332 4.85 22.40 18.62
C LEU A 332 3.61 23.31 18.79
N VAL A 333 2.69 23.34 17.81
CA VAL A 333 1.43 24.09 17.93
C VAL A 333 0.55 23.53 19.05
N CYS A 334 0.42 22.21 19.16
CA CYS A 334 -0.33 21.54 20.23
C CYS A 334 0.26 21.84 21.61
N LEU A 335 1.59 21.80 21.76
CA LEU A 335 2.28 22.14 23.00
C LEU A 335 2.07 23.61 23.39
N ILE A 336 2.17 24.55 22.45
CA ILE A 336 1.86 25.97 22.72
C ILE A 336 0.40 26.14 23.16
N PHE A 337 -0.55 25.42 22.56
CA PHE A 337 -1.95 25.48 22.97
C PHE A 337 -2.17 24.86 24.36
N TRP A 338 -1.55 23.72 24.63
CA TRP A 338 -1.60 23.04 25.94
C TRP A 338 -0.93 23.87 27.04
N LEU A 339 0.12 24.64 26.74
CA LEU A 339 0.76 25.55 27.70
C LEU A 339 -0.22 26.57 28.28
N ILE A 340 -1.15 27.10 27.47
CA ILE A 340 -2.18 28.05 27.93
C ILE A 340 -3.08 27.38 28.97
N PHE A 341 -3.54 26.15 28.69
CA PHE A 341 -4.35 25.37 29.63
C PHE A 341 -3.55 24.92 30.86
N ALA A 342 -2.27 24.55 30.70
CA ALA A 342 -1.41 24.16 31.82
C ALA A 342 -1.20 25.32 32.79
N ILE A 343 -0.89 26.52 32.29
CA ILE A 343 -0.76 27.74 33.11
C ILE A 343 -2.10 28.07 33.78
N MET A 344 -3.22 28.02 33.05
CA MET A 344 -4.55 28.24 33.62
C MET A 344 -4.90 27.23 34.73
N GLY A 345 -4.61 25.94 34.52
CA GLY A 345 -4.81 24.89 35.51
C GLY A 345 -3.96 25.09 36.76
N VAL A 346 -2.68 25.48 36.61
CA VAL A 346 -1.81 25.85 37.74
C VAL A 346 -2.42 26.99 38.56
N GLN A 347 -2.92 28.06 37.92
CA GLN A 347 -3.56 29.17 38.64
C GLN A 347 -4.87 28.79 39.33
N LEU A 348 -5.62 27.81 38.80
CA LEU A 348 -6.89 27.35 39.38
C LEU A 348 -6.71 26.34 40.53
N PHE A 349 -5.73 25.44 40.42
CA PHE A 349 -5.70 24.18 41.16
C PHE A 349 -4.42 23.91 41.98
N ALA A 350 -3.32 24.63 41.75
CA ALA A 350 -2.06 24.41 42.48
C ALA A 350 -2.26 24.48 44.01
N GLY A 351 -1.73 23.52 44.75
CA GLY A 351 -1.83 23.41 46.20
C GLY A 351 -3.22 23.05 46.74
N LYS A 352 -4.21 22.78 45.87
CA LYS A 352 -5.59 22.41 46.28
C LYS A 352 -5.91 20.91 46.20
N TYR A 353 -5.02 20.10 45.62
CA TYR A 353 -5.20 18.65 45.40
C TYR A 353 -4.80 17.76 46.59
N TYR A 354 -4.51 18.37 47.73
CA TYR A 354 -4.17 17.67 48.97
C TYR A 354 -5.40 17.14 49.68
N LYS A 355 -5.28 15.94 50.29
CA LYS A 355 -6.32 15.30 51.07
C LYS A 355 -5.77 14.55 52.28
N CYS A 356 -6.50 14.61 53.39
CA CYS A 356 -6.26 13.77 54.55
C CYS A 356 -6.75 12.34 54.27
N VAL A 357 -5.86 11.37 54.44
CA VAL A 357 -6.14 9.93 54.25
C VAL A 357 -5.84 9.14 55.52
N ASP A 358 -6.58 8.05 55.71
CA ASP A 358 -6.36 7.10 56.79
C ASP A 358 -5.14 6.18 56.54
N SER A 359 -4.97 5.15 57.37
CA SER A 359 -3.89 4.16 57.21
C SER A 359 -4.16 3.10 56.13
N GLU A 360 -5.37 3.08 55.55
CA GLU A 360 -5.80 2.18 54.46
C GLU A 360 -5.82 2.89 53.10
N GLY A 361 -5.70 4.23 53.08
CA GLY A 361 -5.67 5.09 51.89
C GLY A 361 -7.01 5.79 51.60
N ASN A 362 -8.04 5.63 52.43
CA ASN A 362 -9.34 6.24 52.20
C ASN A 362 -9.32 7.75 52.53
N THR A 363 -10.05 8.55 51.76
CA THR A 363 -10.21 9.99 52.03
C THR A 363 -11.20 10.23 53.16
N LEU A 364 -10.77 10.94 54.20
CA LEU A 364 -11.57 11.16 55.42
C LEU A 364 -12.58 12.32 55.22
N ASN A 365 -13.76 12.21 55.86
CA ASN A 365 -14.83 13.20 55.69
C ASN A 365 -14.48 14.56 56.35
N HIS A 366 -14.83 15.65 55.66
CA HIS A 366 -14.53 17.02 56.08
C HIS A 366 -15.20 17.45 57.39
N GLU A 367 -16.25 16.73 57.83
CA GLU A 367 -16.93 16.97 59.11
C GLU A 367 -16.10 16.49 60.31
N ILE A 368 -15.25 15.48 60.09
CA ILE A 368 -14.33 14.93 61.11
C ILE A 368 -13.01 15.70 61.05
N ILE A 369 -12.48 15.93 59.84
CA ILE A 369 -11.19 16.58 59.61
C ILE A 369 -11.39 17.76 58.63
N PRO A 370 -11.58 18.99 59.11
CA PRO A 370 -11.86 20.14 58.25
C PRO A 370 -10.62 20.74 57.58
N ASP A 371 -9.46 20.68 58.26
CA ASP A 371 -8.21 21.36 57.89
C ASP A 371 -6.98 20.48 58.21
N ARG A 372 -5.87 20.69 57.48
CA ARG A 372 -4.60 19.96 57.60
C ARG A 372 -4.06 19.83 59.03
N ASN A 373 -4.25 20.84 59.87
CA ASN A 373 -3.77 20.83 61.25
C ASN A 373 -4.49 19.77 62.10
N VAL A 374 -5.78 19.50 61.83
CA VAL A 374 -6.53 18.44 62.50
C VAL A 374 -6.05 17.07 62.02
N CYS A 375 -5.83 16.90 60.71
CA CYS A 375 -5.29 15.68 60.12
C CYS A 375 -4.00 15.21 60.81
N ILE A 376 -3.05 16.14 60.98
CA ILE A 376 -1.74 15.86 61.59
C ILE A 376 -1.86 15.62 63.10
N ASN A 377 -2.73 16.35 63.81
CA ASN A 377 -2.95 16.15 65.25
C ASN A 377 -3.52 14.75 65.57
N GLU A 378 -4.40 14.24 64.72
CA GLU A 378 -4.99 12.89 64.85
C GLU A 378 -4.07 11.77 64.25
N ASN A 379 -2.82 12.11 63.88
CA ASN A 379 -1.82 11.21 63.28
C ASN A 379 -2.18 10.61 61.90
N TYR A 380 -3.09 11.24 61.15
CA TYR A 380 -3.41 10.86 59.77
C TYR A 380 -2.41 11.47 58.76
N LYS A 381 -2.35 10.88 57.55
CA LYS A 381 -1.48 11.37 56.48
C LYS A 381 -2.16 12.50 55.72
N TRP A 382 -1.44 13.60 55.52
CA TRP A 382 -1.85 14.69 54.64
C TRP A 382 -1.10 14.59 53.31
N GLU A 383 -1.67 13.85 52.36
CA GLU A 383 -1.03 13.48 51.10
C GLU A 383 -1.47 14.41 49.96
N ASN A 384 -0.65 14.50 48.90
CA ASN A 384 -1.02 15.19 47.66
C ASN A 384 -1.38 14.16 46.60
N SER A 385 -2.37 14.46 45.77
CA SER A 385 -2.69 13.60 44.64
C SER A 385 -1.51 13.58 43.66
N LYS A 386 -1.02 12.38 43.29
CA LYS A 386 0.20 12.22 42.46
C LYS A 386 0.10 12.99 41.13
N MET A 387 -1.09 12.99 40.53
CA MET A 387 -1.44 13.80 39.37
C MET A 387 -2.03 15.13 39.86
N ASN A 388 -1.28 16.23 39.73
CA ASN A 388 -1.65 17.54 40.24
C ASN A 388 -1.23 18.69 39.29
N PHE A 389 -1.74 19.89 39.59
CA PHE A 389 -1.43 21.12 38.85
C PHE A 389 -0.46 22.04 39.60
N ASP A 390 0.41 21.52 40.48
CA ASP A 390 1.28 22.37 41.32
C ASP A 390 2.34 23.13 40.52
N HIS A 391 2.71 22.60 39.35
CA HIS A 391 3.60 23.26 38.41
C HIS A 391 3.33 22.78 36.97
N VAL A 392 3.82 23.53 35.98
CA VAL A 392 3.50 23.33 34.56
C VAL A 392 3.88 21.93 34.04
N GLY A 393 4.92 21.30 34.60
CA GLY A 393 5.32 19.92 34.26
C GLY A 393 4.25 18.88 34.60
N ASN A 394 3.84 18.78 35.87
CA ASN A 394 2.75 17.90 36.27
C ASN A 394 1.42 18.28 35.57
N ALA A 395 1.16 19.57 35.36
CA ALA A 395 -0.02 20.04 34.64
C ALA A 395 -0.06 19.52 33.19
N TYR A 396 1.07 19.48 32.47
CA TYR A 396 1.16 18.87 31.13
C TYR A 396 0.81 17.38 31.16
N LEU A 397 1.27 16.64 32.17
CA LEU A 397 1.01 15.20 32.28
C LEU A 397 -0.46 14.93 32.65
N CYS A 398 -1.06 15.76 33.52
CA CYS A 398 -2.49 15.74 33.80
C CYS A 398 -3.32 16.04 32.55
N LEU A 399 -2.93 17.05 31.77
CA LEU A 399 -3.61 17.37 30.50
C LEU A 399 -3.44 16.27 29.44
N PHE A 400 -2.31 15.55 29.42
CA PHE A 400 -2.12 14.39 28.56
C PHE A 400 -3.01 13.20 28.98
N GLN A 401 -3.21 12.96 30.28
CA GLN A 401 -4.23 12.01 30.77
C GLN A 401 -5.65 12.40 30.34
N VAL A 402 -6.04 13.66 30.56
CA VAL A 402 -7.35 14.17 30.11
C VAL A 402 -7.52 14.08 28.58
N ALA A 403 -6.48 14.39 27.80
CA ALA A 403 -6.53 14.35 26.35
C ALA A 403 -6.62 12.93 25.76
N THR A 404 -6.05 11.94 26.46
CA THR A 404 -6.10 10.51 26.10
C THR A 404 -7.28 9.76 26.75
N PHE A 405 -8.11 10.43 27.55
CA PHE A 405 -9.25 9.85 28.28
C PHE A 405 -8.91 8.66 29.21
N ASN A 406 -7.66 8.57 29.67
CA ASN A 406 -7.19 7.61 30.69
C ASN A 406 -6.73 8.40 31.93
N GLY A 407 -6.96 7.92 33.15
CA GLY A 407 -6.69 8.66 34.42
C GLY A 407 -7.57 9.90 34.70
N TRP A 408 -8.16 10.50 33.66
CA TRP A 408 -8.88 11.79 33.70
C TRP A 408 -9.98 11.92 34.76
N MET A 409 -10.63 10.81 35.14
CA MET A 409 -11.72 10.76 36.12
C MET A 409 -11.27 11.04 37.56
N GLU A 410 -9.98 10.92 37.87
CA GLU A 410 -9.43 11.24 39.19
C GLU A 410 -9.02 12.71 39.25
N ILE A 411 -8.23 13.17 38.28
CA ILE A 411 -7.86 14.58 38.10
C ILE A 411 -9.09 15.49 38.11
N MET A 412 -10.14 15.13 37.37
CA MET A 412 -11.39 15.90 37.30
C MET A 412 -12.16 15.92 38.62
N ARG A 413 -12.05 14.86 39.44
CA ARG A 413 -12.69 14.77 40.76
C ARG A 413 -11.96 15.63 41.78
N ASP A 414 -10.63 15.49 41.87
CA ASP A 414 -9.81 16.31 42.77
C ASP A 414 -9.92 17.81 42.42
N ALA A 415 -10.15 18.17 41.15
CA ALA A 415 -10.49 19.54 40.74
C ALA A 415 -11.86 20.05 41.23
N VAL A 416 -12.91 19.23 41.10
CA VAL A 416 -14.30 19.60 41.43
C VAL A 416 -14.55 19.57 42.94
N ASP A 417 -13.82 18.74 43.67
CA ASP A 417 -13.87 18.65 45.14
C ASP A 417 -12.94 19.70 45.82
N SER A 418 -12.14 20.42 45.02
CA SER A 418 -11.19 21.44 45.48
C SER A 418 -11.85 22.71 46.02
N ARG A 419 -11.16 23.40 46.95
CA ARG A 419 -11.63 24.59 47.65
C ARG A 419 -10.65 25.75 47.48
N ASP A 420 -11.15 26.99 47.47
CA ASP A 420 -10.31 28.17 47.21
C ASP A 420 -9.30 28.50 48.31
N THR A 421 -9.53 28.03 49.53
CA THR A 421 -8.58 28.18 50.65
C THR A 421 -7.66 26.97 50.76
N TYR A 422 -6.35 27.19 50.62
CA TYR A 422 -5.30 26.19 50.82
C TYR A 422 -5.37 25.47 52.17
N GLY A 423 -4.92 24.22 52.21
CA GLY A 423 -4.75 23.44 53.45
C GLY A 423 -6.04 22.96 54.12
N LYS A 424 -7.18 23.04 53.41
CA LYS A 424 -8.49 22.55 53.86
C LYS A 424 -8.82 21.20 53.22
N GLN A 425 -9.53 20.34 53.94
CA GLN A 425 -10.00 19.07 53.37
C GLN A 425 -10.95 19.36 52.19
N PRO A 426 -10.81 18.68 51.03
CA PRO A 426 -11.75 18.80 49.92
C PRO A 426 -13.17 18.38 50.33
N ILE A 427 -14.16 18.88 49.61
CA ILE A 427 -15.59 18.58 49.85
C ILE A 427 -16.18 18.16 48.51
N ARG A 428 -16.78 16.96 48.47
CA ARG A 428 -17.35 16.39 47.25
C ARG A 428 -18.29 17.38 46.55
N GLU A 429 -18.07 17.60 45.26
CA GLU A 429 -18.94 18.40 44.39
C GLU A 429 -19.16 19.86 44.86
N ILE A 430 -18.20 20.44 45.59
CA ILE A 430 -18.27 21.83 46.05
C ILE A 430 -18.05 22.86 44.94
N ASN A 431 -17.24 22.52 43.92
CA ASN A 431 -16.85 23.43 42.84
C ASN A 431 -17.18 22.86 41.46
N ASN A 432 -18.44 22.47 41.28
CA ASN A 432 -18.97 21.85 40.05
C ASN A 432 -18.77 22.67 38.76
N TYR A 433 -18.51 23.98 38.87
CA TYR A 433 -18.16 24.80 37.71
C TYR A 433 -16.81 24.41 37.07
N MET A 434 -15.93 23.72 37.79
CA MET A 434 -14.64 23.26 37.27
C MET A 434 -14.77 22.20 36.16
N TYR A 435 -15.92 21.52 36.03
CA TYR A 435 -16.21 20.68 34.85
C TYR A 435 -16.08 21.46 33.53
N PHE A 436 -16.40 22.76 33.50
CA PHE A 436 -16.27 23.55 32.27
C PHE A 436 -14.82 23.70 31.80
N TYR A 437 -13.83 23.76 32.70
CA TYR A 437 -12.41 23.78 32.34
C TYR A 437 -12.02 22.53 31.54
N PHE A 438 -12.42 21.34 32.02
CA PHE A 438 -12.15 20.07 31.35
C PHE A 438 -12.94 19.94 30.04
N VAL A 439 -14.20 20.37 29.99
CA VAL A 439 -14.99 20.34 28.75
C VAL A 439 -14.38 21.25 27.67
N PHE A 440 -13.94 22.45 28.01
CA PHE A 440 -13.24 23.33 27.06
C PHE A 440 -11.89 22.74 26.62
N PHE A 441 -11.13 22.13 27.53
CA PHE A 441 -9.88 21.45 27.17
C PHE A 441 -10.11 20.20 26.30
N ILE A 442 -11.15 19.40 26.54
CA ILE A 442 -11.47 18.23 25.71
C ILE A 442 -11.83 18.67 24.29
N ILE A 443 -12.64 19.73 24.14
CA ILE A 443 -13.01 20.27 22.83
C ILE A 443 -11.76 20.81 22.09
N PHE A 444 -11.05 21.78 22.68
CA PHE A 444 -9.98 22.48 21.96
C PHE A 444 -8.61 21.80 22.06
N GLY A 445 -8.29 21.19 23.20
CA GLY A 445 -7.00 20.56 23.49
C GLY A 445 -6.89 19.08 23.10
N SER A 446 -8.01 18.34 22.96
CA SER A 446 -8.01 16.95 22.46
C SER A 446 -8.68 16.82 21.08
N PHE A 447 -9.96 17.18 20.94
CA PHE A 447 -10.67 16.96 19.68
C PHE A 447 -10.10 17.80 18.52
N PHE A 448 -9.88 19.10 18.69
CA PHE A 448 -9.29 19.93 17.63
C PHE A 448 -7.81 19.60 17.34
N THR A 449 -7.01 19.26 18.34
CA THR A 449 -5.58 18.90 18.15
C THR A 449 -5.43 17.56 17.44
N LEU A 450 -6.21 16.54 17.82
CA LEU A 450 -6.22 15.22 17.18
C LEU A 450 -6.67 15.32 15.72
N ASN A 451 -7.71 16.12 15.43
CA ASN A 451 -8.17 16.36 14.06
C ASN A 451 -7.11 17.11 13.22
N LEU A 452 -6.41 18.11 13.78
CA LEU A 452 -5.30 18.79 13.11
C LEU A 452 -4.13 17.83 12.81
N PHE A 453 -3.81 16.96 13.76
CA PHE A 453 -2.75 15.96 13.66
C PHE A 453 -3.05 14.92 12.57
N ILE A 454 -4.27 14.36 12.56
CA ILE A 454 -4.72 13.45 11.50
C ILE A 454 -4.74 14.18 10.14
N GLY A 455 -5.23 15.42 10.07
CA GLY A 455 -5.26 16.21 8.83
C GLY A 455 -3.87 16.39 8.21
N VAL A 456 -2.89 16.86 8.99
CA VAL A 456 -1.51 17.07 8.48
C VAL A 456 -0.81 15.75 8.13
N ILE A 457 -1.09 14.66 8.84
CA ILE A 457 -0.57 13.33 8.44
C ILE A 457 -1.22 12.87 7.13
N ILE A 458 -2.54 13.02 6.94
CA ILE A 458 -3.22 12.70 5.67
C ILE A 458 -2.67 13.55 4.52
N ASP A 459 -2.45 14.85 4.71
CA ASP A 459 -1.90 15.73 3.67
C ASP A 459 -0.45 15.36 3.32
N ASN A 460 0.40 15.09 4.31
CA ASN A 460 1.77 14.62 4.07
C ASN A 460 1.79 13.24 3.39
N PHE A 461 0.89 12.33 3.76
CA PHE A 461 0.71 11.03 3.12
C PHE A 461 0.28 11.17 1.66
N ASN A 462 -0.66 12.09 1.38
CA ASN A 462 -1.08 12.42 0.01
C ASN A 462 0.04 13.08 -0.80
N GLU A 463 0.94 13.84 -0.17
CA GLU A 463 2.14 14.38 -0.81
C GLU A 463 3.16 13.28 -1.15
N GLN A 464 3.40 12.33 -0.22
CA GLN A 464 4.27 11.18 -0.48
C GLN A 464 3.66 10.26 -1.56
N LYS A 465 2.34 9.97 -1.54
CA LYS A 465 1.61 9.24 -2.61
C LYS A 465 1.85 9.87 -3.99
N LYS A 466 1.84 11.21 -4.11
CA LYS A 466 2.10 11.92 -5.37
C LYS A 466 3.55 11.77 -5.87
N LYS A 467 4.53 11.58 -4.97
CA LYS A 467 5.95 11.40 -5.33
C LYS A 467 6.28 9.95 -5.70
N THR A 468 5.57 8.98 -5.12
CA THR A 468 5.84 7.53 -5.29
C THR A 468 4.78 6.81 -6.15
N GLY A 469 3.82 7.54 -6.72
CA GLY A 469 2.81 7.03 -7.66
C GLY A 469 1.59 6.37 -7.02
N ALA A 470 1.78 5.53 -5.99
CA ALA A 470 0.69 4.82 -5.31
C ALA A 470 0.85 4.80 -3.78
N SER A 471 -0.27 4.72 -3.06
CA SER A 471 -0.33 4.82 -1.58
C SER A 471 0.29 3.60 -0.89
N LEU A 472 -0.11 2.40 -1.31
CA LEU A 472 0.37 1.16 -0.70
C LEU A 472 1.83 0.84 -1.08
N GLU A 473 2.24 1.19 -2.30
CA GLU A 473 3.59 0.96 -2.81
C GLU A 473 4.69 1.63 -1.99
N MET A 474 4.38 2.74 -1.34
CA MET A 474 5.25 3.48 -0.42
C MET A 474 5.68 2.64 0.81
N PHE A 475 4.95 1.57 1.15
CA PHE A 475 5.25 0.69 2.28
C PHE A 475 5.66 -0.74 1.86
N MET A 476 5.68 -1.05 0.56
CA MET A 476 6.02 -2.37 0.04
C MET A 476 7.44 -2.42 -0.50
N THR A 477 8.15 -3.53 -0.25
CA THR A 477 9.38 -3.83 -1.00
C THR A 477 9.04 -4.15 -2.45
N GLU A 478 10.02 -4.08 -3.35
CA GLU A 478 9.76 -4.33 -4.78
C GLU A 478 9.26 -5.74 -5.08
N ASP A 479 9.73 -6.75 -4.35
CA ASP A 479 9.22 -8.12 -4.49
C ASP A 479 7.80 -8.25 -3.94
N GLN A 480 7.42 -7.45 -2.93
CA GLN A 480 6.02 -7.31 -2.51
C GLN A 480 5.19 -6.56 -3.58
N LYS A 481 5.74 -5.55 -4.27
CA LYS A 481 5.08 -4.92 -5.43
C LYS A 481 4.87 -5.92 -6.57
N LYS A 482 5.87 -6.77 -6.88
CA LYS A 482 5.76 -7.85 -7.88
C LYS A 482 4.66 -8.85 -7.50
N TYR A 483 4.56 -9.23 -6.22
CA TYR A 483 3.47 -10.07 -5.71
C TYR A 483 2.10 -9.38 -5.76
N TYR A 484 2.00 -8.11 -5.32
CA TYR A 484 0.79 -7.28 -5.39
C TYR A 484 0.29 -7.14 -6.83
N ASN A 485 1.20 -6.86 -7.77
CA ASN A 485 0.88 -6.76 -9.20
C ASN A 485 0.49 -8.12 -9.80
N ALA A 486 1.04 -9.24 -9.32
CA ALA A 486 0.57 -10.58 -9.68
C ALA A 486 -0.83 -10.88 -9.11
N MET A 487 -1.15 -10.41 -7.91
CA MET A 487 -2.46 -10.56 -7.28
C MET A 487 -3.52 -9.67 -7.94
N LYS A 488 -3.19 -8.42 -8.30
CA LYS A 488 -4.02 -7.55 -9.16
C LYS A 488 -4.21 -8.17 -10.56
N LYS A 489 -3.19 -8.83 -11.12
CA LYS A 489 -3.30 -9.61 -12.38
C LYS A 489 -4.01 -10.97 -12.24
N MET A 490 -4.32 -11.45 -11.03
CA MET A 490 -5.25 -12.58 -10.87
C MET A 490 -6.72 -12.17 -11.03
N SER A 491 -7.04 -10.87 -10.91
CA SER A 491 -8.35 -10.33 -11.27
C SER A 491 -8.57 -10.25 -12.78
N SER A 492 -7.52 -10.07 -13.60
CA SER A 492 -7.63 -10.01 -15.06
C SER A 492 -7.84 -11.40 -15.69
N LYS A 493 -9.07 -11.89 -15.57
CA LYS A 493 -9.50 -13.23 -15.98
C LYS A 493 -9.53 -13.41 -17.50
N LYS A 494 -9.32 -14.66 -17.90
CA LYS A 494 -9.39 -15.15 -19.29
C LYS A 494 -10.65 -16.02 -19.43
N PRO A 495 -11.27 -16.10 -20.63
CA PRO A 495 -12.44 -16.93 -20.86
C PRO A 495 -12.18 -18.38 -20.45
N LEU A 496 -12.94 -18.87 -19.47
CA LEU A 496 -12.83 -20.24 -18.97
C LEU A 496 -13.60 -21.19 -19.90
N LYS A 497 -12.98 -22.34 -20.24
CA LYS A 497 -13.67 -23.40 -20.99
C LYS A 497 -14.73 -24.07 -20.11
N ALA A 498 -15.93 -24.24 -20.65
CA ALA A 498 -17.04 -24.91 -19.98
C ALA A 498 -16.64 -26.29 -19.44
N ILE A 499 -17.07 -26.60 -18.21
CA ILE A 499 -16.86 -27.92 -17.61
C ILE A 499 -17.63 -28.96 -18.45
N PRO A 500 -16.96 -29.92 -19.10
CA PRO A 500 -17.59 -30.78 -20.10
C PRO A 500 -18.57 -31.74 -19.44
N ARG A 501 -19.82 -31.74 -19.91
CA ARG A 501 -20.90 -32.59 -19.38
C ARG A 501 -20.48 -34.07 -19.39
N PRO A 502 -20.57 -34.79 -18.27
CA PRO A 502 -20.11 -36.18 -18.20
C PRO A 502 -20.98 -37.11 -19.04
N ARG A 503 -20.36 -37.97 -19.86
CA ARG A 503 -21.06 -38.92 -20.76
C ARG A 503 -21.91 -39.99 -20.06
N TRP A 504 -21.74 -40.22 -18.76
CA TRP A 504 -22.43 -41.28 -18.03
C TRP A 504 -23.73 -40.77 -17.39
N LYS A 505 -24.88 -41.38 -17.74
CA LYS A 505 -26.22 -40.84 -17.43
C LYS A 505 -26.47 -40.49 -15.94
N PRO A 506 -26.11 -41.33 -14.94
CA PRO A 506 -26.27 -40.95 -13.53
C PRO A 506 -25.46 -39.69 -13.17
N GLN A 507 -24.23 -39.60 -13.67
CA GLN A 507 -23.34 -38.47 -13.45
C GLN A 507 -23.82 -37.20 -14.16
N SER A 508 -24.46 -37.31 -15.34
CA SER A 508 -25.04 -36.14 -16.01
C SER A 508 -26.28 -35.59 -15.29
N ILE A 509 -27.06 -36.46 -14.64
CA ILE A 509 -28.19 -36.03 -13.78
C ILE A 509 -27.67 -35.31 -12.54
N VAL A 510 -26.68 -35.87 -11.83
CA VAL A 510 -26.08 -35.20 -10.66
C VAL A 510 -25.40 -33.88 -11.06
N PHE A 511 -24.72 -33.83 -12.22
CA PHE A 511 -24.16 -32.59 -12.76
C PHE A 511 -25.23 -31.53 -13.02
N GLN A 512 -26.40 -31.90 -13.57
CA GLN A 512 -27.51 -30.95 -13.78
C GLN A 512 -28.07 -30.41 -12.45
N ILE A 513 -28.18 -31.24 -11.41
CA ILE A 513 -28.64 -30.82 -10.08
C ILE A 513 -27.63 -29.89 -9.42
N VAL A 514 -26.35 -30.26 -9.43
CA VAL A 514 -25.26 -29.51 -8.79
C VAL A 514 -25.01 -28.14 -9.43
N THR A 515 -25.31 -27.98 -10.72
CA THR A 515 -25.12 -26.72 -11.47
C THR A 515 -26.38 -25.82 -11.51
N ASP A 516 -27.52 -26.24 -10.93
CA ASP A 516 -28.70 -25.35 -10.82
C ASP A 516 -28.48 -24.31 -9.71
N LYS A 517 -28.66 -23.02 -10.03
CA LYS A 517 -28.57 -21.91 -9.05
C LYS A 517 -29.54 -22.10 -7.87
N LYS A 518 -30.62 -22.90 -8.02
CA LYS A 518 -31.51 -23.32 -6.92
C LYS A 518 -30.87 -24.26 -5.90
N PHE A 519 -29.94 -25.13 -6.33
CA PHE A 519 -29.24 -26.04 -5.43
C PHE A 519 -28.30 -25.27 -4.50
N ASP A 520 -27.49 -24.36 -5.05
CA ASP A 520 -26.63 -23.50 -4.23
C ASP A 520 -27.44 -22.55 -3.32
N MET A 521 -28.58 -22.00 -3.76
CA MET A 521 -29.49 -21.24 -2.86
C MET A 521 -30.01 -22.08 -1.69
N LEU A 522 -30.35 -23.35 -1.91
CA LEU A 522 -30.80 -24.28 -0.87
C LEU A 522 -29.66 -24.61 0.11
N ILE A 523 -28.42 -24.74 -0.36
CA ILE A 523 -27.25 -24.92 0.50
C ILE A 523 -26.98 -23.66 1.33
N MET A 524 -27.06 -22.47 0.73
CA MET A 524 -26.90 -21.19 1.44
C MET A 524 -27.94 -21.02 2.56
N LEU A 525 -29.19 -21.44 2.33
CA LEU A 525 -30.23 -21.47 3.36
C LEU A 525 -29.86 -22.42 4.52
N PHE A 526 -29.31 -23.61 4.24
CA PHE A 526 -28.84 -24.52 5.30
C PHE A 526 -27.61 -24.00 6.05
N ILE A 527 -26.73 -23.23 5.41
CA ILE A 527 -25.62 -22.53 6.11
C ILE A 527 -26.18 -21.47 7.07
N GLY A 528 -27.17 -20.69 6.64
CA GLY A 528 -27.87 -19.73 7.51
C GLY A 528 -28.55 -20.39 8.70
N PHE A 529 -29.24 -21.51 8.51
CA PHE A 529 -29.82 -22.28 9.61
C PHE A 529 -28.76 -22.90 10.54
N ASN A 530 -27.62 -23.38 10.02
CA ASN A 530 -26.56 -23.89 10.89
C ASN A 530 -25.95 -22.77 11.73
N MET A 531 -25.70 -21.59 11.14
CA MET A 531 -25.28 -20.40 11.89
C MET A 531 -26.28 -20.05 13.00
N LEU A 532 -27.58 -20.03 12.71
CA LEU A 532 -28.62 -19.77 13.72
C LEU A 532 -28.55 -20.80 14.86
N THR A 533 -28.39 -22.09 14.57
CA THR A 533 -28.22 -23.10 15.65
C THR A 533 -26.96 -22.90 16.51
N MET A 534 -25.89 -22.31 15.96
CA MET A 534 -24.70 -21.97 16.74
C MET A 534 -24.90 -20.72 17.62
N THR A 535 -25.84 -19.82 17.27
CA THR A 535 -26.22 -18.67 18.12
C THR A 535 -27.14 -19.02 19.30
N LEU A 536 -27.62 -20.28 19.37
CA LEU A 536 -28.49 -20.75 20.46
C LEU A 536 -27.73 -21.39 21.63
N ASP A 537 -26.46 -21.77 21.45
CA ASP A 537 -25.60 -22.32 22.51
C ASP A 537 -25.39 -21.27 23.62
N HIS A 538 -25.73 -21.59 24.86
CA HIS A 538 -25.63 -20.68 26.00
C HIS A 538 -25.05 -21.33 27.27
N TYR A 539 -24.55 -20.48 28.18
CA TYR A 539 -23.97 -20.91 29.45
C TYR A 539 -25.03 -21.59 30.35
N GLN A 540 -24.64 -22.70 30.98
CA GLN A 540 -25.50 -23.55 31.83
C GLN A 540 -26.79 -24.08 31.15
N GLN A 541 -26.80 -24.21 29.82
CA GLN A 541 -27.94 -24.79 29.09
C GLN A 541 -28.27 -26.24 29.55
N THR A 542 -29.56 -26.59 29.50
CA THR A 542 -30.06 -27.91 29.93
C THR A 542 -29.51 -29.03 29.04
N LYS A 543 -29.19 -30.20 29.61
CA LYS A 543 -28.66 -31.36 28.87
C LYS A 543 -29.47 -31.71 27.61
N LEU A 544 -30.81 -31.79 27.73
CA LEU A 544 -31.73 -32.02 26.61
C LEU A 544 -31.57 -31.00 25.47
N PHE A 545 -31.23 -29.75 25.79
CA PHE A 545 -31.03 -28.69 24.80
C PHE A 545 -29.68 -28.86 24.08
N THR A 546 -28.61 -29.21 24.81
CA THR A 546 -27.33 -29.64 24.22
C THR A 546 -27.51 -30.86 23.32
N ASP A 547 -28.23 -31.89 23.78
CA ASP A 547 -28.49 -33.12 23.02
C ASP A 547 -29.25 -32.83 21.70
N VAL A 548 -30.17 -31.86 21.71
CA VAL A 548 -30.90 -31.41 20.51
C VAL A 548 -29.97 -30.62 19.58
N LEU A 549 -29.18 -29.67 20.10
CA LEU A 549 -28.22 -28.90 19.30
C LEU A 549 -27.11 -29.77 18.70
N GLU A 550 -26.63 -30.80 19.40
CA GLU A 550 -25.65 -31.74 18.85
C GLU A 550 -26.25 -32.61 17.74
N ARG A 551 -27.48 -33.11 17.88
CA ARG A 551 -28.19 -33.83 16.81
C ARG A 551 -28.45 -32.95 15.58
N LEU A 552 -28.86 -31.70 15.77
CA LEU A 552 -29.01 -30.74 14.66
C LEU A 552 -27.66 -30.48 13.95
N ASN A 553 -26.59 -30.30 14.72
CA ASN A 553 -25.24 -30.15 14.16
C ASN A 553 -24.75 -31.39 13.38
N GLN A 554 -25.12 -32.61 13.80
CA GLN A 554 -24.86 -33.84 13.04
C GLN A 554 -25.63 -33.87 11.72
N ILE A 555 -26.89 -33.43 11.70
CA ILE A 555 -27.71 -33.32 10.46
C ILE A 555 -27.06 -32.32 9.48
N PHE A 556 -26.62 -31.15 9.95
CA PHE A 556 -25.92 -30.19 9.08
C PHE A 556 -24.60 -30.76 8.53
N ILE A 557 -23.84 -31.52 9.31
CA ILE A 557 -22.64 -32.23 8.81
C ILE A 557 -23.02 -33.20 7.69
N ALA A 558 -24.06 -34.02 7.87
CA ALA A 558 -24.51 -34.95 6.83
C ALA A 558 -24.94 -34.23 5.54
N ILE A 559 -25.60 -33.07 5.64
CA ILE A 559 -25.97 -32.24 4.50
C ILE A 559 -24.72 -31.72 3.76
N PHE A 560 -23.77 -31.09 4.44
CA PHE A 560 -22.57 -30.53 3.79
C PHE A 560 -21.59 -31.62 3.29
N SER A 561 -21.53 -32.78 3.94
CA SER A 561 -20.82 -33.94 3.41
C SER A 561 -21.47 -34.50 2.14
N THR A 562 -22.81 -34.57 2.10
CA THR A 562 -23.55 -35.00 0.91
C THR A 562 -23.36 -34.02 -0.25
N GLU A 563 -23.47 -32.72 0.02
CA GLU A 563 -23.18 -31.64 -0.94
C GLU A 563 -21.78 -31.79 -1.55
N CYS A 564 -20.74 -31.93 -0.71
CA CYS A 564 -19.35 -32.07 -1.13
C CYS A 564 -19.15 -33.33 -1.99
N LEU A 565 -19.70 -34.47 -1.58
CA LEU A 565 -19.65 -35.72 -2.35
C LEU A 565 -20.36 -35.62 -3.71
N LEU A 566 -21.53 -34.96 -3.78
CA LEU A 566 -22.24 -34.71 -5.04
C LEU A 566 -21.44 -33.79 -5.96
N LYS A 567 -20.85 -32.71 -5.42
CA LYS A 567 -20.01 -31.77 -6.18
C LYS A 567 -18.72 -32.44 -6.70
N ILE A 568 -18.04 -33.25 -5.89
CA ILE A 568 -16.87 -34.05 -6.33
C ILE A 568 -17.28 -35.08 -7.40
N PHE A 569 -18.41 -35.78 -7.22
CA PHE A 569 -18.89 -36.76 -8.20
C PHE A 569 -19.30 -36.13 -9.54
N ALA A 570 -19.92 -34.94 -9.53
CA ALA A 570 -20.26 -34.19 -10.74
C ALA A 570 -19.03 -33.61 -11.44
N LEU A 571 -18.20 -32.84 -10.71
CA LEU A 571 -17.15 -31.99 -11.27
C LEU A 571 -15.78 -32.68 -11.37
N ARG A 572 -15.59 -33.83 -10.71
CA ARG A 572 -14.34 -34.61 -10.77
C ARG A 572 -13.15 -33.74 -10.34
N TYR A 573 -12.06 -33.72 -11.13
CA TYR A 573 -10.88 -32.89 -10.84
C TYR A 573 -11.14 -31.37 -10.94
N TYR A 574 -12.18 -30.93 -11.67
CA TYR A 574 -12.52 -29.49 -11.75
C TYR A 574 -12.99 -28.95 -10.40
N TYR A 575 -13.52 -29.82 -9.51
CA TYR A 575 -13.86 -29.44 -8.14
C TYR A 575 -12.68 -28.77 -7.40
N PHE A 576 -11.49 -29.35 -7.49
CA PHE A 576 -10.30 -28.90 -6.78
C PHE A 576 -9.55 -27.73 -7.43
N LYS A 577 -10.02 -27.25 -8.60
CA LYS A 577 -9.50 -26.02 -9.22
C LYS A 577 -10.14 -24.75 -8.65
N GLU A 578 -11.33 -24.88 -8.09
CA GLU A 578 -12.12 -23.76 -7.57
C GLU A 578 -11.79 -23.53 -6.09
N PRO A 579 -11.19 -22.38 -5.70
CA PRO A 579 -10.72 -22.17 -4.34
C PRO A 579 -11.84 -22.25 -3.28
N TRP A 580 -13.06 -21.81 -3.63
CA TRP A 580 -14.21 -21.93 -2.72
C TRP A 580 -14.61 -23.40 -2.47
N ASN A 581 -14.54 -24.25 -3.49
CA ASN A 581 -14.80 -25.69 -3.36
C ASN A 581 -13.70 -26.40 -2.55
N LEU A 582 -12.43 -25.96 -2.68
CA LEU A 582 -11.32 -26.45 -1.86
C LEU A 582 -11.50 -26.07 -0.38
N PHE A 583 -11.87 -24.82 -0.10
CA PHE A 583 -12.25 -24.37 1.24
C PHE A 583 -13.41 -25.18 1.81
N ASP A 584 -14.47 -25.38 1.01
CA ASP A 584 -15.64 -26.17 1.39
C ASP A 584 -15.30 -27.61 1.74
N PHE A 585 -14.35 -28.23 1.03
CA PHE A 585 -13.82 -29.55 1.32
C PHE A 585 -13.03 -29.59 2.63
N VAL A 586 -12.12 -28.64 2.86
CA VAL A 586 -11.36 -28.55 4.12
C VAL A 586 -12.30 -28.40 5.33
N VAL A 587 -13.33 -27.55 5.23
CA VAL A 587 -14.33 -27.37 6.30
C VAL A 587 -15.14 -28.64 6.57
N VAL A 588 -15.46 -29.44 5.53
CA VAL A 588 -16.13 -30.74 5.70
C VAL A 588 -15.19 -31.77 6.32
N ILE A 589 -13.92 -31.86 5.89
CA ILE A 589 -12.94 -32.79 6.46
C ILE A 589 -12.67 -32.48 7.94
N LEU A 590 -12.48 -31.21 8.30
CA LEU A 590 -12.34 -30.78 9.71
C LEU A 590 -13.61 -31.08 10.52
N SER A 591 -14.80 -30.92 9.92
CA SER A 591 -16.08 -31.26 10.57
C SER A 591 -16.24 -32.76 10.84
N LEU A 592 -15.84 -33.61 9.90
CA LEU A 592 -15.87 -35.07 10.05
C LEU A 592 -14.81 -35.56 11.03
N ALA A 593 -13.58 -35.02 10.94
CA ALA A 593 -12.51 -35.27 11.90
C ALA A 593 -12.96 -34.90 13.32
N GLY A 594 -13.65 -33.77 13.51
CA GLY A 594 -14.17 -33.35 14.81
C GLY A 594 -15.22 -34.28 15.43
N LEU A 595 -15.94 -35.08 14.63
CA LEU A 595 -16.81 -36.15 15.15
C LEU A 595 -15.98 -37.36 15.59
N VAL A 596 -15.18 -37.93 14.67
CA VAL A 596 -14.37 -39.14 14.94
C VAL A 596 -13.37 -38.93 16.08
N LEU A 597 -12.79 -37.73 16.17
CA LEU A 597 -11.85 -37.37 17.21
C LEU A 597 -12.52 -37.19 18.58
N SER A 598 -13.82 -36.88 18.65
CA SER A 598 -14.57 -36.86 19.92
C SER A 598 -14.64 -38.25 20.54
N ASP A 599 -15.00 -39.25 19.74
CA ASP A 599 -15.07 -40.65 20.18
C ASP A 599 -13.67 -41.21 20.50
N LEU A 600 -12.64 -40.81 19.74
CA LEU A 600 -11.26 -41.21 20.00
C LEU A 600 -10.69 -40.57 21.28
N ILE A 601 -10.95 -39.28 21.52
CA ILE A 601 -10.49 -38.57 22.74
C ILE A 601 -11.24 -39.05 23.99
N SER A 602 -12.47 -39.56 23.87
CA SER A 602 -13.13 -40.25 25.01
C SER A 602 -12.36 -41.47 25.52
N LYS A 603 -11.41 -41.99 24.73
CA LYS A 603 -10.58 -43.17 25.00
C LYS A 603 -9.10 -42.87 25.27
N TYR A 604 -8.62 -41.66 24.95
CA TYR A 604 -7.23 -41.23 25.14
C TYR A 604 -7.18 -39.87 25.86
N PHE A 605 -6.41 -39.76 26.94
CA PHE A 605 -6.26 -38.53 27.74
C PHE A 605 -5.62 -37.38 26.93
N VAL A 606 -6.45 -36.64 26.19
CA VAL A 606 -6.11 -35.40 25.49
C VAL A 606 -6.77 -34.22 26.20
N SER A 607 -6.11 -33.06 26.19
CA SER A 607 -6.56 -31.89 26.95
C SER A 607 -7.94 -31.38 26.50
N PRO A 608 -8.83 -31.00 27.45
CA PRO A 608 -10.16 -30.47 27.12
C PRO A 608 -10.10 -29.07 26.48
N THR A 609 -8.90 -28.47 26.33
CA THR A 609 -8.67 -27.27 25.52
C THR A 609 -8.64 -27.59 24.02
N LEU A 610 -8.03 -28.71 23.60
CA LEU A 610 -8.05 -29.12 22.19
C LEU A 610 -9.48 -29.39 21.69
N LEU A 611 -10.31 -30.01 22.55
CA LEU A 611 -11.74 -30.21 22.28
C LEU A 611 -12.49 -28.88 22.04
N ARG A 612 -12.10 -27.78 22.69
CA ARG A 612 -12.67 -26.45 22.42
C ARG A 612 -12.24 -25.92 21.06
N VAL A 613 -10.96 -26.03 20.69
CA VAL A 613 -10.46 -25.60 19.37
C VAL A 613 -11.15 -26.36 18.23
N VAL A 614 -11.31 -27.69 18.36
CA VAL A 614 -12.01 -28.52 17.37
C VAL A 614 -13.51 -28.20 17.28
N ARG A 615 -14.13 -27.73 18.38
CA ARG A 615 -15.51 -27.19 18.36
C ARG A 615 -15.57 -25.83 17.64
N VAL A 616 -14.60 -24.94 17.86
CA VAL A 616 -14.50 -23.64 17.17
C VAL A 616 -14.29 -23.80 15.66
N ALA A 617 -13.59 -24.84 15.20
CA ALA A 617 -13.42 -25.12 13.77
C ALA A 617 -14.75 -25.27 13.00
N LYS A 618 -15.87 -25.60 13.67
CA LYS A 618 -17.21 -25.63 13.07
C LYS A 618 -17.67 -24.25 12.57
N VAL A 619 -17.21 -23.16 13.19
CA VAL A 619 -17.51 -21.76 12.81
C VAL A 619 -17.02 -21.44 11.39
N GLY A 620 -16.00 -22.16 10.88
CA GLY A 620 -15.52 -22.02 9.50
C GLY A 620 -16.60 -22.24 8.42
N ARG A 621 -17.72 -22.91 8.74
CA ARG A 621 -18.89 -23.01 7.84
C ARG A 621 -19.58 -21.67 7.61
N VAL A 622 -19.57 -20.76 8.58
CA VAL A 622 -20.22 -19.44 8.46
C VAL A 622 -19.52 -18.59 7.41
N LEU A 623 -18.19 -18.75 7.25
CA LEU A 623 -17.41 -18.07 6.21
C LEU A 623 -17.86 -18.43 4.79
N ARG A 624 -18.56 -19.55 4.58
CA ARG A 624 -19.17 -19.88 3.28
C ARG A 624 -20.18 -18.81 2.81
N LEU A 625 -20.80 -18.07 3.73
CA LEU A 625 -21.73 -16.99 3.39
C LEU A 625 -21.06 -15.86 2.57
N VAL A 626 -19.75 -15.65 2.74
CA VAL A 626 -18.96 -14.67 1.96
C VAL A 626 -19.05 -14.94 0.47
N LYS A 627 -19.10 -16.22 0.05
CA LYS A 627 -19.20 -16.62 -1.36
C LYS A 627 -20.43 -16.02 -2.07
N GLY A 628 -21.54 -15.82 -1.34
CA GLY A 628 -22.78 -15.26 -1.87
C GLY A 628 -22.90 -13.73 -1.78
N ALA A 629 -21.95 -13.04 -1.13
CA ALA A 629 -22.08 -11.63 -0.78
C ALA A 629 -21.03 -10.76 -1.51
N LYS A 630 -21.32 -10.36 -2.78
CA LYS A 630 -20.42 -9.58 -3.66
C LYS A 630 -19.70 -8.45 -2.90
N GLY A 631 -20.42 -7.55 -2.23
CA GLY A 631 -19.83 -6.43 -1.49
C GLY A 631 -18.92 -6.83 -0.32
N ILE A 632 -19.23 -7.91 0.41
CA ILE A 632 -18.36 -8.41 1.49
C ILE A 632 -17.09 -9.03 0.89
N ARG A 633 -17.21 -9.74 -0.23
CA ARG A 633 -16.07 -10.30 -0.96
C ARG A 633 -15.15 -9.20 -1.51
N THR A 634 -15.70 -8.12 -2.07
CA THR A 634 -14.91 -6.95 -2.53
C THR A 634 -14.15 -6.30 -1.38
N LEU A 635 -14.81 -6.02 -0.25
CA LEU A 635 -14.16 -5.45 0.94
C LEU A 635 -13.09 -6.37 1.54
N LEU A 636 -13.31 -7.69 1.57
CA LEU A 636 -12.31 -8.65 2.01
C LEU A 636 -11.14 -8.79 1.02
N PHE A 637 -11.38 -8.59 -0.28
CA PHE A 637 -10.32 -8.55 -1.28
C PHE A 637 -9.46 -7.29 -1.13
N ALA A 638 -10.07 -6.11 -0.98
CA ALA A 638 -9.35 -4.86 -0.72
C ALA A 638 -8.51 -4.94 0.58
N LEU A 639 -9.10 -5.48 1.65
CA LEU A 639 -8.36 -5.77 2.89
C LEU A 639 -7.19 -6.73 2.64
N ALA A 640 -7.39 -7.82 1.88
CA ALA A 640 -6.33 -8.77 1.55
C ALA A 640 -5.21 -8.16 0.70
N MET A 641 -5.55 -7.28 -0.25
CA MET A 641 -4.59 -6.51 -1.04
C MET A 641 -3.74 -5.57 -0.17
N SER A 642 -4.29 -5.03 0.93
CA SER A 642 -3.55 -4.19 1.88
C SER A 642 -2.60 -4.95 2.84
N LEU A 643 -2.75 -6.27 2.97
CA LEU A 643 -1.99 -7.08 3.94
C LEU A 643 -0.45 -7.03 3.81
N PRO A 644 0.18 -6.97 2.61
CA PRO A 644 1.64 -6.94 2.50
C PRO A 644 2.27 -5.70 3.13
N ALA A 645 1.65 -4.53 2.95
CA ALA A 645 2.07 -3.28 3.60
C ALA A 645 1.75 -3.29 5.10
N LEU A 646 0.56 -3.76 5.49
CA LEU A 646 0.18 -3.91 6.90
C LEU A 646 1.21 -4.78 7.65
N PHE A 647 1.65 -5.89 7.06
CA PHE A 647 2.63 -6.78 7.65
C PHE A 647 3.96 -6.07 7.96
N ASN A 648 4.48 -5.24 7.05
CA ASN A 648 5.70 -4.46 7.29
C ASN A 648 5.55 -3.48 8.46
N ILE A 649 4.40 -2.81 8.57
CA ILE A 649 4.11 -1.86 9.66
C ILE A 649 3.91 -2.60 10.99
N CYS A 650 3.21 -3.74 10.99
CA CYS A 650 3.09 -4.62 12.15
C CYS A 650 4.43 -5.19 12.62
N LEU A 651 5.36 -5.45 11.70
CA LEU A 651 6.72 -5.93 12.03
C LEU A 651 7.54 -4.81 12.69
N LEU A 652 7.44 -3.56 12.20
CA LEU A 652 8.02 -2.40 12.86
C LEU A 652 7.41 -2.18 14.26
N LEU A 653 6.09 -2.25 14.40
CA LEU A 653 5.40 -2.14 15.70
C LEU A 653 5.85 -3.24 16.67
N PHE A 654 5.99 -4.48 16.20
CA PHE A 654 6.53 -5.60 16.98
C PHE A 654 7.98 -5.34 17.42
N LEU A 655 8.83 -4.80 16.55
CA LEU A 655 10.21 -4.44 16.91
C LEU A 655 10.26 -3.31 17.96
N VAL A 656 9.38 -2.31 17.87
CA VAL A 656 9.27 -1.26 18.89
C VAL A 656 8.80 -1.85 20.22
N MET A 657 7.74 -2.68 20.23
CA MET A 657 7.31 -3.39 21.44
C MET A 657 8.42 -4.27 22.02
N PHE A 658 9.20 -4.97 21.19
CA PHE A 658 10.34 -5.79 21.63
C PHE A 658 11.39 -4.94 22.36
N ILE A 659 11.80 -3.81 21.79
CA ILE A 659 12.81 -2.92 22.39
C ILE A 659 12.31 -2.34 23.72
N PHE A 660 11.06 -1.87 23.75
CA PHE A 660 10.44 -1.37 24.98
C PHE A 660 10.22 -2.49 26.01
N ALA A 661 10.04 -3.76 25.61
CA ALA A 661 9.96 -4.89 26.54
C ALA A 661 11.32 -5.17 27.20
N ILE A 662 12.43 -5.15 26.46
CA ILE A 662 13.77 -5.31 27.05
C ILE A 662 14.10 -4.14 27.99
N PHE A 663 13.79 -2.90 27.62
CA PHE A 663 13.93 -1.75 28.53
C PHE A 663 13.00 -1.84 29.74
N GLY A 664 11.76 -2.28 29.57
CA GLY A 664 10.78 -2.47 30.63
C GLY A 664 11.26 -3.46 31.68
N MET A 665 11.74 -4.64 31.27
CA MET A 665 12.40 -5.58 32.19
C MET A 665 13.64 -4.93 32.84
N SER A 666 14.49 -4.30 32.05
CA SER A 666 15.75 -3.72 32.53
C SER A 666 15.60 -2.56 33.52
N PHE A 667 14.42 -1.92 33.61
CA PHE A 667 14.14 -0.83 34.56
C PHE A 667 13.11 -1.20 35.64
N PHE A 668 12.12 -2.05 35.34
CA PHE A 668 10.94 -2.26 36.18
C PHE A 668 10.68 -3.72 36.60
N MET A 669 11.56 -4.67 36.26
CA MET A 669 11.44 -6.09 36.65
C MET A 669 11.23 -6.33 38.16
N ASN A 670 11.79 -5.46 39.01
CA ASN A 670 11.73 -5.60 40.46
C ASN A 670 10.64 -4.74 41.12
N VAL A 671 9.87 -3.96 40.36
CA VAL A 671 8.88 -3.03 40.92
C VAL A 671 7.76 -3.80 41.62
N ASP A 672 7.34 -3.32 42.80
CA ASP A 672 6.24 -3.89 43.57
C ASP A 672 4.91 -3.81 42.80
N SER A 673 4.05 -4.81 43.01
CA SER A 673 2.72 -4.88 42.41
C SER A 673 1.80 -3.80 43.02
N HIS A 674 1.67 -2.67 42.31
CA HIS A 674 0.82 -1.54 42.68
C HIS A 674 0.13 -0.95 41.45
N GLY A 675 -1.08 -0.39 41.65
CA GLY A 675 -1.85 0.26 40.59
C GLY A 675 -2.22 -0.71 39.48
N GLY A 676 -1.65 -0.51 38.28
CA GLY A 676 -1.82 -1.37 37.11
C GLY A 676 -0.81 -2.51 36.98
N LEU A 677 0.04 -2.75 37.99
CA LEU A 677 1.00 -3.86 38.03
C LEU A 677 0.55 -4.96 38.99
N ASP A 678 0.41 -6.18 38.49
CA ASP A 678 -0.09 -7.37 39.23
C ASP A 678 0.77 -8.61 38.92
N GLU A 679 0.52 -9.77 39.52
CA GLU A 679 1.30 -11.00 39.30
C GLU A 679 1.28 -11.48 37.83
N ASP A 680 0.15 -11.31 37.13
CA ASP A 680 0.02 -11.62 35.70
C ASP A 680 0.56 -10.48 34.80
N TYR A 681 0.28 -9.22 35.14
CA TYR A 681 0.56 -8.04 34.32
C TYR A 681 1.73 -7.20 34.88
N ASN A 682 2.96 -7.51 34.47
CA ASN A 682 4.16 -6.82 34.94
C ASN A 682 5.35 -6.96 33.98
N PHE A 683 6.50 -6.38 34.37
CA PHE A 683 7.76 -6.42 33.64
C PHE A 683 8.75 -7.50 34.13
N ARG A 684 8.30 -8.56 34.82
CA ARG A 684 9.20 -9.61 35.39
C ARG A 684 9.76 -10.57 34.34
N THR A 685 9.02 -10.80 33.27
CA THR A 685 9.40 -11.66 32.15
C THR A 685 9.07 -11.02 30.81
N PHE A 686 9.74 -11.46 29.73
CA PHE A 686 9.54 -10.91 28.39
C PHE A 686 8.10 -11.11 27.88
N GLY A 687 7.48 -12.26 28.17
CA GLY A 687 6.10 -12.55 27.78
C GLY A 687 5.09 -11.60 28.42
N GLN A 688 5.21 -11.36 29.73
CA GLN A 688 4.33 -10.43 30.46
C GLN A 688 4.57 -8.98 30.01
N SER A 689 5.83 -8.60 29.80
CA SER A 689 6.22 -7.29 29.27
C SER A 689 5.60 -7.02 27.89
N MET A 690 5.62 -8.02 27.00
CA MET A 690 5.01 -7.91 25.66
C MET A 690 3.48 -7.85 25.71
N ILE A 691 2.81 -8.56 26.62
CA ILE A 691 1.35 -8.46 26.83
C ILE A 691 0.98 -7.08 27.35
N LEU A 692 1.71 -6.57 28.34
CA LEU A 692 1.49 -5.26 28.94
C LEU A 692 1.71 -4.14 27.91
N LEU A 693 2.79 -4.19 27.13
CA LEU A 693 3.02 -3.24 26.04
C LEU A 693 2.00 -3.37 24.90
N PHE A 694 1.54 -4.57 24.56
CA PHE A 694 0.46 -4.73 23.58
C PHE A 694 -0.86 -4.10 24.06
N MET A 695 -1.19 -4.17 25.35
CA MET A 695 -2.32 -3.42 25.91
C MET A 695 -2.09 -1.90 25.79
N LEU A 696 -0.91 -1.43 26.21
CA LEU A 696 -0.50 -0.02 26.11
C LEU A 696 -0.44 0.51 24.67
N SER A 697 -0.31 -0.37 23.66
CA SER A 697 -0.37 0.00 22.23
C SER A 697 -1.72 0.58 21.79
N THR A 698 -2.78 0.34 22.57
CA THR A 698 -4.10 0.97 22.40
C THR A 698 -4.27 2.25 23.22
N SER A 699 -3.23 2.67 23.96
CA SER A 699 -3.27 3.67 25.03
C SER A 699 -4.28 3.37 26.15
N SER A 700 -4.66 2.11 26.35
CA SER A 700 -5.57 1.69 27.44
C SER A 700 -4.81 1.46 28.75
N GLY A 701 -5.25 2.09 29.84
CA GLY A 701 -4.80 1.79 31.21
C GLY A 701 -3.36 2.21 31.54
N TRP A 702 -2.76 3.09 30.73
CA TRP A 702 -1.36 3.51 30.88
C TRP A 702 -1.11 4.37 32.13
N ASP A 703 -2.15 5.03 32.62
CA ASP A 703 -2.23 5.77 33.88
C ASP A 703 -1.98 4.87 35.09
N ALA A 704 -2.65 3.72 35.15
CA ALA A 704 -2.46 2.75 36.24
C ALA A 704 -1.07 2.10 36.20
N VAL A 705 -0.51 1.86 35.01
CA VAL A 705 0.88 1.38 34.84
C VAL A 705 1.89 2.45 35.25
N LEU A 706 1.63 3.73 34.95
CA LEU A 706 2.46 4.84 35.41
C LEU A 706 2.50 4.89 36.94
N ASP A 707 1.35 4.76 37.61
CA ASP A 707 1.28 4.78 39.08
C ASP A 707 2.21 3.75 39.74
N GLY A 708 2.22 2.51 39.21
CA GLY A 708 3.11 1.45 39.67
C GLY A 708 4.59 1.77 39.46
N ILE A 709 5.01 2.12 38.24
CA ILE A 709 6.44 2.35 37.92
C ILE A 709 7.01 3.66 38.47
N THR A 710 6.17 4.57 38.99
CA THR A 710 6.59 5.85 39.58
C THR A 710 6.54 5.87 41.12
N ASN A 711 6.13 4.78 41.78
CA ASN A 711 6.12 4.68 43.25
C ASN A 711 7.55 4.65 43.84
N GLU A 712 7.91 5.72 44.56
CA GLU A 712 9.18 5.87 45.29
C GLU A 712 9.02 5.95 46.83
N GLU A 713 7.78 5.90 47.34
CA GLU A 713 7.49 6.07 48.78
C GLU A 713 7.25 4.75 49.51
N ASN A 714 6.39 3.89 48.96
CA ASN A 714 6.01 2.61 49.56
C ASN A 714 6.78 1.46 48.89
N CYS A 715 8.11 1.40 49.07
CA CYS A 715 9.00 0.45 48.40
C CYS A 715 10.31 0.18 49.19
N GLU A 716 10.96 -0.95 48.95
CA GLU A 716 12.26 -1.27 49.58
C GLU A 716 13.44 -0.68 48.79
N LYS A 717 14.33 0.06 49.46
CA LYS A 717 15.49 0.71 48.83
C LYS A 717 16.66 -0.27 48.67
N GLN A 718 17.37 -0.16 47.55
CA GLN A 718 18.43 -1.10 47.16
C GLN A 718 19.60 -1.11 48.17
N ASN A 719 19.79 -2.23 48.88
CA ASN A 719 20.86 -2.44 49.87
C ASN A 719 21.92 -3.41 49.33
N LEU A 720 22.96 -2.87 48.69
CA LEU A 720 24.03 -3.64 48.05
C LEU A 720 24.78 -4.58 49.01
N GLU A 721 24.99 -4.18 50.27
CA GLU A 721 25.72 -4.98 51.27
C GLU A 721 24.96 -6.23 51.73
N MET A 722 23.62 -6.21 51.66
CA MET A 722 22.75 -7.34 51.99
C MET A 722 22.28 -8.12 50.74
N GLY A 723 22.72 -7.73 49.54
CA GLY A 723 22.30 -8.32 48.26
C GLY A 723 20.86 -7.97 47.83
N ILE A 724 20.17 -7.07 48.55
CA ILE A 724 18.76 -6.76 48.27
C ILE A 724 18.65 -5.84 47.05
N THR A 725 18.10 -6.40 45.98
CA THR A 725 17.74 -5.67 44.76
C THR A 725 16.39 -4.98 44.95
N GLY A 726 16.41 -3.79 45.55
CA GLY A 726 15.23 -3.03 45.96
C GLY A 726 14.16 -2.82 44.88
N SER A 727 12.93 -2.59 45.34
CA SER A 727 11.68 -2.64 44.57
C SER A 727 11.11 -1.28 44.16
N CYS A 728 11.79 -0.18 44.49
CA CYS A 728 11.35 1.17 44.14
C CYS A 728 11.31 1.41 42.62
N GLY A 729 10.26 2.11 42.17
CA GLY A 729 10.17 2.66 40.83
C GLY A 729 11.08 3.87 40.62
N SER A 730 10.83 4.61 39.54
CA SER A 730 11.47 5.91 39.33
C SER A 730 10.57 6.84 38.52
N SER A 731 10.15 7.96 39.13
CA SER A 731 9.22 8.92 38.55
C SER A 731 9.70 9.45 37.19
N ALA A 732 10.98 9.83 37.09
CA ALA A 732 11.55 10.40 35.87
C ALA A 732 11.70 9.36 34.75
N VAL A 733 12.20 8.15 35.07
CA VAL A 733 12.42 7.10 34.06
C VAL A 733 11.09 6.49 33.60
N GLY A 734 10.16 6.23 34.52
CA GLY A 734 8.82 5.71 34.21
C GLY A 734 8.01 6.67 33.34
N THR A 735 8.01 7.97 33.67
CA THR A 735 7.35 9.00 32.87
C THR A 735 7.95 9.10 31.47
N ALA A 736 9.28 9.14 31.35
CA ALA A 736 9.93 9.21 30.03
C ALA A 736 9.68 7.94 29.20
N PHE A 737 9.70 6.76 29.82
CA PHE A 737 9.45 5.48 29.18
C PHE A 737 8.03 5.39 28.61
N LEU A 738 6.99 5.64 29.42
CA LEU A 738 5.60 5.54 28.96
C LEU A 738 5.23 6.65 27.97
N LEU A 739 5.62 7.91 28.19
CA LEU A 739 5.30 8.99 27.24
C LEU A 739 5.99 8.80 25.89
N SER A 740 7.26 8.36 25.86
CA SER A 740 7.94 8.06 24.59
C SER A 740 7.32 6.83 23.90
N TYR A 741 6.98 5.77 24.63
CA TYR A 741 6.28 4.62 24.07
C TYR A 741 4.94 5.03 23.43
N LEU A 742 4.09 5.74 24.18
CA LEU A 742 2.76 6.14 23.72
C LEU A 742 2.82 7.03 22.47
N VAL A 743 3.72 8.02 22.42
CA VAL A 743 3.87 8.90 21.25
C VAL A 743 4.40 8.15 20.03
N ILE A 744 5.45 7.33 20.19
CA ILE A 744 6.01 6.53 19.07
C ILE A 744 4.98 5.53 18.55
N ASN A 745 4.28 4.85 19.44
CA ASN A 745 3.22 3.89 19.09
C ASN A 745 2.04 4.58 18.39
N PHE A 746 1.53 5.69 18.94
CA PHE A 746 0.44 6.48 18.34
C PHE A 746 0.77 6.92 16.91
N LEU A 747 2.01 7.34 16.66
CA LEU A 747 2.50 7.65 15.32
C LEU A 747 2.49 6.45 14.38
N ILE A 748 2.96 5.28 14.81
CA ILE A 748 2.98 4.07 13.99
C ILE A 748 1.54 3.59 13.69
N VAL A 749 0.67 3.55 14.69
CA VAL A 749 -0.71 3.08 14.58
C VAL A 749 -1.58 4.02 13.71
N ILE A 750 -1.43 5.34 13.84
CA ILE A 750 -2.14 6.29 12.96
C ILE A 750 -1.69 6.15 11.50
N ASN A 751 -0.39 6.04 11.24
CA ASN A 751 0.11 5.86 9.88
C ASN A 751 -0.34 4.52 9.27
N MET A 752 -0.43 3.45 10.07
CA MET A 752 -1.04 2.18 9.67
C MET A 752 -2.53 2.35 9.29
N TYR A 753 -3.30 3.03 10.14
CA TYR A 753 -4.74 3.21 9.97
C TYR A 753 -5.07 4.09 8.75
N ILE A 754 -4.35 5.20 8.56
CA ILE A 754 -4.49 6.08 7.40
C ILE A 754 -4.12 5.33 6.12
N ALA A 755 -3.03 4.55 6.09
CA ALA A 755 -2.66 3.77 4.93
C ALA A 755 -3.77 2.78 4.51
N VAL A 756 -4.29 2.01 5.48
CA VAL A 756 -5.34 1.01 5.23
C VAL A 756 -6.65 1.68 4.79
N ILE A 757 -7.08 2.78 5.43
CA ILE A 757 -8.33 3.45 5.03
C ILE A 757 -8.18 4.18 3.70
N LEU A 758 -7.07 4.88 3.44
CA LEU A 758 -6.88 5.58 2.18
C LEU A 758 -6.81 4.60 1.00
N GLU A 759 -6.22 3.42 1.17
CA GLU A 759 -6.21 2.39 0.13
C GLU A 759 -7.59 1.76 -0.07
N ASN A 760 -8.29 1.34 1.00
CA ASN A 760 -9.65 0.81 0.88
C ASN A 760 -10.63 1.84 0.28
N TYR A 761 -10.44 3.13 0.58
CA TYR A 761 -11.20 4.22 -0.03
C TYR A 761 -10.81 4.49 -1.48
N SER A 762 -9.52 4.43 -1.83
CA SER A 762 -9.04 4.54 -3.23
C SER A 762 -9.66 3.42 -4.07
N GLN A 763 -9.51 2.16 -3.63
CA GLN A 763 -10.06 1.01 -4.34
C GLN A 763 -11.59 1.03 -4.42
N ALA A 764 -12.31 1.35 -3.33
CA ALA A 764 -13.77 1.50 -3.37
C ALA A 764 -14.23 2.70 -4.21
N THR A 765 -13.36 3.69 -4.46
CA THR A 765 -13.62 4.80 -5.38
C THR A 765 -13.33 4.38 -6.82
N GLU A 766 -12.25 3.63 -7.07
CA GLU A 766 -11.90 3.03 -8.36
C GLU A 766 -13.03 2.09 -8.83
N ASP A 767 -13.48 1.14 -7.99
CA ASP A 767 -14.60 0.22 -8.23
C ASP A 767 -15.94 0.93 -8.59
N VAL A 768 -16.09 2.22 -8.26
CA VAL A 768 -17.32 3.01 -8.50
C VAL A 768 -17.16 4.03 -9.63
N GLN A 769 -15.96 4.61 -9.80
CA GLN A 769 -15.66 5.59 -10.84
C GLN A 769 -15.26 4.95 -12.16
N GLU A 770 -14.51 3.85 -12.14
CA GLU A 770 -14.21 3.06 -13.33
C GLU A 770 -15.47 2.44 -13.94
N GLY A 771 -15.35 1.89 -15.15
CA GLY A 771 -16.52 1.57 -15.97
C GLY A 771 -17.19 0.25 -15.65
N LEU A 772 -16.37 -0.79 -15.48
CA LEU A 772 -16.74 -2.19 -15.35
C LEU A 772 -15.97 -2.76 -14.14
N THR A 773 -16.65 -3.51 -13.29
CA THR A 773 -16.03 -4.29 -12.22
C THR A 773 -15.54 -5.66 -12.73
N ASP A 774 -14.63 -6.33 -12.02
CA ASP A 774 -14.21 -7.71 -12.36
C ASP A 774 -15.39 -8.70 -12.51
N ASP A 775 -16.46 -8.48 -11.75
CA ASP A 775 -17.71 -9.26 -11.84
C ASP A 775 -18.48 -9.02 -13.15
N ASP A 776 -18.33 -7.87 -13.80
CA ASP A 776 -18.96 -7.60 -15.09
C ASP A 776 -18.21 -8.32 -16.22
N TYR A 777 -16.89 -8.49 -16.06
CA TYR A 777 -16.08 -9.38 -16.89
C TYR A 777 -16.37 -10.87 -16.61
N ASP A 778 -16.58 -11.28 -15.35
CA ASP A 778 -17.07 -12.63 -15.02
C ASP A 778 -18.43 -12.92 -15.69
N MET A 779 -19.39 -12.00 -15.56
CA MET A 779 -20.70 -12.09 -16.21
C MET A 779 -20.56 -12.24 -17.73
N TYR A 780 -19.71 -11.43 -18.36
CA TYR A 780 -19.44 -11.52 -19.79
C TYR A 780 -18.94 -12.92 -20.18
N TYR A 781 -18.00 -13.49 -19.41
CA TYR A 781 -17.48 -14.83 -19.68
C TYR A 781 -18.44 -15.98 -19.30
N GLU A 782 -19.25 -15.86 -18.23
CA GLU A 782 -20.31 -16.83 -17.90
C GLU A 782 -21.32 -16.93 -19.05
N ILE A 783 -21.73 -15.77 -19.59
CA ILE A 783 -22.68 -15.70 -20.70
C ILE A 783 -22.02 -16.13 -22.02
N TRP A 784 -20.74 -15.79 -22.27
CA TRP A 784 -19.99 -16.27 -23.43
C TRP A 784 -19.92 -17.80 -23.48
N GLN A 785 -19.69 -18.44 -22.34
CA GLN A 785 -19.60 -19.90 -22.20
C GLN A 785 -20.89 -20.64 -22.62
N HIS A 786 -22.04 -19.96 -22.67
CA HIS A 786 -23.27 -20.53 -23.23
C HIS A 786 -23.32 -20.53 -24.76
N PHE A 787 -22.60 -19.61 -25.43
CA PHE A 787 -22.50 -19.52 -26.88
C PHE A 787 -21.29 -20.27 -27.46
N ASP A 788 -20.19 -20.37 -26.69
CA ASP A 788 -18.98 -21.13 -27.01
C ASP A 788 -18.66 -22.19 -25.92
N PRO A 789 -19.40 -23.32 -25.88
CA PRO A 789 -19.18 -24.35 -24.85
C PRO A 789 -17.84 -25.07 -24.97
N ASP A 790 -17.20 -25.00 -26.14
CA ASP A 790 -15.93 -25.66 -26.42
C ASP A 790 -14.71 -24.77 -26.15
N GLY A 791 -14.89 -23.50 -25.78
CA GLY A 791 -13.79 -22.58 -25.50
C GLY A 791 -12.91 -22.31 -26.74
N THR A 792 -13.54 -22.26 -27.91
CA THR A 792 -12.92 -21.92 -29.20
C THR A 792 -12.50 -20.45 -29.28
N ARG A 793 -13.07 -19.60 -28.40
CA ARG A 793 -12.97 -18.13 -28.39
C ARG A 793 -13.64 -17.43 -29.57
N TYR A 794 -14.44 -18.13 -30.37
CA TYR A 794 -15.21 -17.54 -31.48
C TYR A 794 -16.71 -17.83 -31.34
N ILE A 795 -17.55 -16.85 -31.67
CA ILE A 795 -18.97 -17.05 -31.98
C ILE A 795 -19.23 -16.68 -33.44
N ARG A 796 -20.38 -17.09 -33.99
CA ARG A 796 -20.79 -16.62 -35.32
C ARG A 796 -21.48 -15.26 -35.25
N TYR A 797 -21.38 -14.49 -36.33
CA TYR A 797 -21.98 -13.16 -36.46
C TYR A 797 -23.51 -13.15 -36.28
N ASP A 798 -24.22 -14.23 -36.63
CA ASP A 798 -25.67 -14.33 -36.40
C ASP A 798 -26.05 -14.36 -34.92
N GLN A 799 -25.16 -14.88 -34.06
CA GLN A 799 -25.41 -15.03 -32.62
C GLN A 799 -25.13 -13.74 -31.82
N LEU A 800 -24.34 -12.80 -32.35
CA LEU A 800 -23.94 -11.57 -31.64
C LEU A 800 -25.14 -10.72 -31.18
N SER A 801 -26.20 -10.65 -31.99
CA SER A 801 -27.42 -9.89 -31.66
C SER A 801 -28.19 -10.49 -30.47
N ASP A 802 -28.09 -11.80 -30.24
CA ASP A 802 -28.68 -12.47 -29.08
C ASP A 802 -27.76 -12.39 -27.86
N PHE A 803 -26.46 -12.59 -28.03
CA PHE A 803 -25.47 -12.48 -26.96
C PHE A 803 -25.55 -11.13 -26.23
N LEU A 804 -25.51 -10.03 -26.97
CA LEU A 804 -25.55 -8.66 -26.42
C LEU A 804 -26.87 -8.30 -25.71
N ASP A 805 -27.95 -9.02 -26.01
CA ASP A 805 -29.29 -8.83 -25.43
C ASP A 805 -29.49 -9.70 -24.17
N ILE A 806 -28.65 -10.72 -23.95
CA ILE A 806 -28.64 -11.57 -22.75
C ILE A 806 -27.78 -10.97 -21.63
N LEU A 807 -26.64 -10.33 -21.94
CA LEU A 807 -25.77 -9.61 -20.98
C LEU A 807 -26.57 -8.75 -20.00
N GLU A 808 -26.18 -8.66 -18.73
CA GLU A 808 -26.83 -7.79 -17.74
C GLU A 808 -26.20 -6.36 -17.77
N PRO A 809 -26.83 -5.34 -17.18
CA PRO A 809 -26.22 -4.02 -17.03
C PRO A 809 -24.95 -4.13 -16.16
N PRO A 810 -23.82 -3.47 -16.50
CA PRO A 810 -23.72 -2.34 -17.43
C PRO A 810 -23.56 -2.68 -18.93
N LEU A 811 -23.17 -3.92 -19.26
CA LEU A 811 -22.75 -4.30 -20.63
C LEU A 811 -23.90 -4.56 -21.62
N LYS A 812 -25.14 -4.68 -21.13
CA LYS A 812 -26.34 -4.97 -21.94
C LYS A 812 -26.56 -4.00 -23.11
N ILE A 813 -26.85 -4.54 -24.29
CA ILE A 813 -27.37 -3.81 -25.44
C ILE A 813 -28.67 -4.45 -25.93
N HIS A 814 -29.78 -3.93 -25.39
CA HIS A 814 -31.14 -4.35 -25.72
C HIS A 814 -31.43 -4.34 -27.23
N LYS A 815 -32.22 -5.30 -27.70
CA LYS A 815 -32.78 -5.27 -29.06
C LYS A 815 -33.73 -4.08 -29.26
N PRO A 816 -33.72 -3.41 -30.44
CA PRO A 816 -32.96 -3.74 -31.65
C PRO A 816 -31.52 -3.18 -31.63
N ASN A 817 -30.54 -4.06 -31.39
CA ASN A 817 -29.12 -3.70 -31.20
C ASN A 817 -28.30 -3.64 -32.50
N LYS A 818 -28.88 -3.98 -33.67
CA LYS A 818 -28.18 -4.05 -34.97
C LYS A 818 -27.49 -2.75 -35.37
N TYR A 819 -28.15 -1.59 -35.19
CA TYR A 819 -27.53 -0.28 -35.46
C TYR A 819 -26.33 -0.02 -34.56
N LYS A 820 -26.40 -0.49 -33.30
CA LYS A 820 -25.32 -0.30 -32.32
C LYS A 820 -24.13 -1.21 -32.63
N ILE A 821 -24.37 -2.46 -33.00
CA ILE A 821 -23.36 -3.40 -33.53
C ILE A 821 -22.59 -2.77 -34.69
N VAL A 822 -23.29 -2.21 -35.69
CA VAL A 822 -22.68 -1.52 -36.83
C VAL A 822 -21.85 -0.30 -36.40
N SER A 823 -22.26 0.45 -35.37
CA SER A 823 -21.50 1.60 -34.85
C SER A 823 -20.25 1.23 -34.04
N MET A 824 -20.12 -0.04 -33.62
CA MET A 824 -18.98 -0.53 -32.85
C MET A 824 -17.84 -1.09 -33.74
N ASP A 825 -18.06 -1.19 -35.06
CA ASP A 825 -17.10 -1.62 -36.10
C ASP A 825 -16.26 -2.89 -35.80
N ILE A 826 -16.85 -3.81 -35.03
CA ILE A 826 -16.22 -5.08 -34.62
C ILE A 826 -15.72 -5.86 -35.86
N PRO A 827 -14.46 -6.35 -35.89
CA PRO A 827 -13.92 -7.13 -37.00
C PRO A 827 -14.62 -8.50 -37.16
N ILE A 828 -14.59 -9.04 -38.37
CA ILE A 828 -15.19 -10.34 -38.72
C ILE A 828 -14.12 -11.22 -39.37
N CYS A 829 -13.88 -12.36 -38.76
CA CYS A 829 -12.94 -13.38 -39.21
C CYS A 829 -13.56 -14.30 -40.29
N LYS A 830 -12.68 -15.01 -40.98
CA LYS A 830 -13.00 -16.06 -41.97
C LYS A 830 -14.12 -17.01 -41.49
N GLY A 831 -15.21 -17.08 -42.25
CA GLY A 831 -16.37 -17.93 -41.95
C GLY A 831 -17.50 -17.28 -41.15
N ASP A 832 -17.62 -15.93 -41.18
CA ASP A 832 -18.58 -15.15 -40.38
C ASP A 832 -18.40 -15.39 -38.86
N LEU A 833 -17.15 -15.56 -38.42
CA LEU A 833 -16.76 -15.70 -37.02
C LEU A 833 -16.33 -14.36 -36.42
N ILE A 834 -16.50 -14.20 -35.11
CA ILE A 834 -16.06 -13.02 -34.35
C ILE A 834 -15.33 -13.48 -33.08
N TYR A 835 -14.22 -12.84 -32.74
CA TYR A 835 -13.40 -13.19 -31.59
C TYR A 835 -13.95 -12.63 -30.27
N CYS A 836 -13.76 -13.39 -29.19
CA CYS A 836 -14.24 -13.08 -27.83
C CYS A 836 -13.74 -11.73 -27.29
N VAL A 837 -12.48 -11.38 -27.57
CA VAL A 837 -11.83 -10.17 -27.04
C VAL A 837 -12.29 -8.92 -27.79
N ASP A 838 -12.46 -8.99 -29.11
CA ASP A 838 -12.82 -7.84 -29.94
C ASP A 838 -14.24 -7.32 -29.63
N ILE A 839 -15.16 -8.23 -29.28
CA ILE A 839 -16.50 -7.87 -28.81
C ILE A 839 -16.43 -7.20 -27.43
N LEU A 840 -15.55 -7.68 -26.54
CA LEU A 840 -15.38 -7.12 -25.20
C LEU A 840 -14.75 -5.72 -25.24
N ASP A 841 -13.68 -5.54 -26.03
CA ASP A 841 -13.03 -4.25 -26.27
C ASP A 841 -14.02 -3.22 -26.85
N ALA A 842 -14.79 -3.61 -27.86
CA ALA A 842 -15.82 -2.76 -28.46
C ALA A 842 -16.93 -2.37 -27.46
N LEU A 843 -17.33 -3.29 -26.58
CA LEU A 843 -18.29 -3.02 -25.50
C LEU A 843 -17.73 -2.08 -24.43
N THR A 844 -16.49 -2.28 -23.99
CA THR A 844 -15.80 -1.42 -23.03
C THR A 844 -15.65 0.01 -23.58
N LYS A 845 -15.26 0.14 -24.86
CA LYS A 845 -15.20 1.42 -25.58
C LYS A 845 -16.57 2.11 -25.65
N ASP A 846 -17.63 1.37 -25.98
CA ASP A 846 -18.99 1.93 -25.99
C ASP A 846 -19.47 2.34 -24.59
N PHE A 847 -19.13 1.56 -23.56
CA PHE A 847 -19.48 1.90 -22.19
C PHE A 847 -18.84 3.25 -21.77
N PHE A 848 -17.53 3.43 -21.97
CA PHE A 848 -16.87 4.69 -21.61
C PHE A 848 -17.41 5.87 -22.43
N ALA A 849 -17.69 5.66 -23.72
CA ALA A 849 -18.34 6.65 -24.57
C ALA A 849 -19.75 7.07 -24.07
N ARG A 850 -20.48 6.18 -23.38
CA ARG A 850 -21.75 6.52 -22.71
C ARG A 850 -21.56 7.29 -21.39
N LYS A 851 -20.51 7.00 -20.61
CA LYS A 851 -20.20 7.72 -19.35
C LYS A 851 -19.75 9.17 -19.59
N GLY A 852 -19.33 9.52 -20.80
CA GLY A 852 -18.96 10.89 -21.19
C GLY A 852 -17.52 11.31 -20.86
N ASN A 853 -16.74 10.41 -20.25
CA ASN A 853 -15.29 10.61 -20.12
C ASN A 853 -14.65 10.47 -21.51
N PRO A 854 -13.68 11.33 -21.89
CA PRO A 854 -12.79 11.00 -22.99
C PRO A 854 -12.04 9.70 -22.65
N ILE A 855 -11.70 8.90 -23.66
CA ILE A 855 -10.95 7.66 -23.45
C ILE A 855 -9.54 8.05 -23.00
N ILE A 856 -9.29 7.94 -21.69
CA ILE A 856 -7.95 8.08 -21.12
C ILE A 856 -7.10 6.90 -21.61
N GLU A 857 -5.83 7.17 -21.88
CA GLU A 857 -4.88 6.19 -22.43
C GLU A 857 -4.52 5.07 -21.44
N THR A 858 -5.17 4.95 -20.28
CA THR A 858 -5.05 3.79 -19.37
C THR A 858 -5.50 2.48 -20.00
N VAL A 859 -6.34 2.51 -21.04
CA VAL A 859 -6.66 1.31 -21.84
C VAL A 859 -5.45 0.82 -22.65
N ALA A 860 -4.39 1.64 -22.82
CA ALA A 860 -3.16 1.23 -23.51
C ALA A 860 -2.37 0.14 -22.76
N GLU A 861 -2.51 -0.01 -21.44
CA GLU A 861 -1.91 -1.16 -20.72
C GLU A 861 -2.58 -2.51 -21.07
N ILE A 862 -3.77 -2.48 -21.67
CA ILE A 862 -4.46 -3.63 -22.28
C ILE A 862 -4.34 -3.56 -23.82
N GLY A 863 -3.78 -2.48 -24.36
CA GLY A 863 -4.10 -1.94 -25.67
C GLY A 863 -2.94 -1.25 -26.39
N GLU A 864 -1.71 -1.77 -26.27
CA GLU A 864 -0.79 -1.67 -27.41
C GLU A 864 -1.52 -2.21 -28.66
N MET A 865 -1.70 -1.36 -29.68
CA MET A 865 -2.32 -1.75 -30.95
C MET A 865 -1.38 -2.61 -31.82
N GLN A 866 -0.83 -3.68 -31.26
CA GLN A 866 -0.34 -4.79 -32.05
C GLN A 866 -1.55 -5.52 -32.64
N THR A 867 -1.74 -5.39 -33.95
CA THR A 867 -2.56 -6.32 -34.74
C THR A 867 -1.94 -7.71 -34.61
N ARG A 868 -2.41 -8.52 -33.64
CA ARG A 868 -1.78 -9.79 -33.24
C ARG A 868 -1.56 -10.73 -34.44
N PRO A 869 -0.33 -10.92 -34.94
CA PRO A 869 -0.11 -11.68 -36.17
C PRO A 869 -0.09 -13.21 -35.96
N GLU A 870 -0.06 -13.66 -34.69
CA GLU A 870 0.40 -15.00 -34.32
C GLU A 870 -0.64 -15.90 -33.62
N GLU A 871 -1.87 -15.43 -33.37
CA GLU A 871 -2.95 -16.34 -32.92
C GLU A 871 -3.49 -17.13 -34.13
N ALA A 872 -3.04 -18.38 -34.25
CA ALA A 872 -3.30 -19.26 -35.40
C ALA A 872 -4.80 -19.39 -35.74
N GLY A 873 -5.19 -18.81 -36.89
CA GLY A 873 -6.56 -18.80 -37.41
C GLY A 873 -7.25 -17.43 -37.37
N TYR A 874 -6.65 -16.41 -36.73
CA TYR A 874 -7.17 -15.05 -36.73
C TYR A 874 -6.90 -14.32 -38.06
N GLU A 875 -7.73 -14.60 -39.08
CA GLU A 875 -7.77 -13.87 -40.35
C GLU A 875 -8.99 -12.93 -40.39
N PRO A 876 -8.85 -11.62 -40.10
CA PRO A 876 -9.92 -10.63 -40.29
C PRO A 876 -10.12 -10.34 -41.79
N ILE A 877 -11.36 -10.49 -42.28
CA ILE A 877 -11.71 -10.34 -43.70
C ILE A 877 -12.65 -9.15 -43.94
N SER A 878 -13.52 -8.84 -42.98
CA SER A 878 -14.50 -7.75 -43.05
C SER A 878 -14.71 -7.15 -41.65
N SER A 879 -15.60 -6.19 -41.50
CA SER A 879 -16.04 -5.65 -40.21
C SER A 879 -17.55 -5.55 -40.16
N SER A 880 -18.15 -5.40 -38.99
CA SER A 880 -19.61 -5.23 -38.83
C SER A 880 -20.17 -4.04 -39.63
N LEU A 881 -19.40 -2.95 -39.79
CA LEU A 881 -19.77 -1.81 -40.64
C LEU A 881 -19.57 -2.12 -42.13
N TRP A 882 -18.48 -2.79 -42.50
CA TRP A 882 -18.23 -3.21 -43.89
C TRP A 882 -19.27 -4.23 -44.38
N ARG A 883 -19.66 -5.19 -43.54
CA ARG A 883 -20.69 -6.20 -43.81
C ARG A 883 -22.06 -5.59 -44.08
N MET A 884 -22.41 -4.50 -43.38
CA MET A 884 -23.62 -3.73 -43.72
C MET A 884 -23.52 -3.06 -45.10
N ARG A 885 -22.35 -2.53 -45.47
CA ARG A 885 -22.12 -1.96 -46.82
C ARG A 885 -22.17 -3.03 -47.91
N GLU A 886 -21.58 -4.21 -47.68
CA GLU A 886 -21.69 -5.38 -48.58
C GLU A 886 -23.15 -5.74 -48.84
N VAL A 887 -23.95 -5.91 -47.78
CA VAL A 887 -25.38 -6.25 -47.88
C VAL A 887 -26.18 -5.14 -48.60
N TYR A 888 -25.91 -3.87 -48.29
CA TYR A 888 -26.56 -2.74 -48.96
C TYR A 888 -26.22 -2.68 -50.46
N CYS A 889 -24.94 -2.84 -50.82
CA CYS A 889 -24.50 -2.93 -52.20
C CYS A 889 -25.10 -4.16 -52.91
N ALA A 890 -25.18 -5.31 -52.24
CA ALA A 890 -25.81 -6.52 -52.79
C ALA A 890 -27.31 -6.31 -53.03
N ILE A 891 -28.03 -5.62 -52.13
CA ILE A 891 -29.44 -5.25 -52.33
C ILE A 891 -29.61 -4.30 -53.52
N ILE A 892 -28.74 -3.29 -53.66
CA ILE A 892 -28.74 -2.39 -54.83
C ILE A 892 -28.48 -3.16 -56.13
N ILE A 893 -27.47 -4.05 -56.15
CA ILE A 893 -27.12 -4.86 -57.32
C ILE A 893 -28.27 -5.82 -57.66
N GLN A 894 -28.84 -6.51 -56.68
CA GLN A 894 -29.99 -7.41 -56.89
C GLN A 894 -31.23 -6.67 -57.38
N ASN A 895 -31.54 -5.49 -56.84
CA ASN A 895 -32.68 -4.69 -57.29
C ASN A 895 -32.44 -4.07 -58.68
N SER A 896 -31.22 -3.65 -58.99
CA SER A 896 -30.83 -3.19 -60.33
C SER A 896 -30.89 -4.32 -61.34
N TRP A 897 -30.39 -5.51 -60.99
CA TRP A 897 -30.47 -6.72 -61.80
C TRP A 897 -31.93 -7.15 -62.02
N ARG A 898 -32.76 -7.18 -60.98
CA ARG A 898 -34.20 -7.47 -61.09
C ARG A 898 -34.92 -6.48 -62.00
N LYS A 899 -34.62 -5.18 -61.89
CA LYS A 899 -35.14 -4.14 -62.81
C LYS A 899 -34.67 -4.39 -64.24
N TYR A 900 -33.38 -4.68 -64.46
CA TYR A 900 -32.82 -5.00 -65.78
C TYR A 900 -33.43 -6.27 -66.39
N THR A 901 -33.53 -7.37 -65.63
CA THR A 901 -34.17 -8.61 -66.10
C THR A 901 -35.66 -8.42 -66.39
N LYS A 902 -36.35 -7.52 -65.66
CA LYS A 902 -37.75 -7.17 -65.96
C LYS A 902 -37.85 -6.35 -67.25
N ALA A 903 -37.04 -5.30 -67.39
CA ALA A 903 -36.97 -4.48 -68.61
C ALA A 903 -36.57 -5.31 -69.84
N ALA A 904 -35.63 -6.24 -69.72
CA ALA A 904 -35.24 -7.14 -70.81
C ALA A 904 -36.36 -8.14 -71.17
N LYS A 905 -37.19 -8.55 -70.21
CA LYS A 905 -38.42 -9.34 -70.46
C LYS A 905 -39.56 -8.54 -71.06
N GLU A 906 -39.57 -7.22 -70.85
CA GLU A 906 -40.53 -6.29 -71.46
C GLU A 906 -40.08 -5.98 -72.90
N GLN A 907 -38.80 -5.72 -73.14
CA GLN A 907 -38.23 -5.56 -74.48
C GLN A 907 -38.38 -6.83 -75.36
N THR A 908 -38.15 -8.03 -74.80
CA THR A 908 -38.40 -9.29 -75.53
C THR A 908 -39.89 -9.64 -75.69
N ALA A 909 -40.81 -8.81 -75.19
CA ALA A 909 -42.24 -8.85 -75.52
C ALA A 909 -42.64 -7.77 -76.54
N ASP A 910 -41.88 -6.67 -76.66
CA ASP A 910 -42.04 -5.62 -77.66
C ASP A 910 -41.38 -5.95 -79.01
N ASP A 911 -40.28 -6.73 -79.04
CA ASP A 911 -39.68 -7.24 -80.28
C ASP A 911 -40.64 -8.16 -81.09
N ASP A 912 -41.60 -8.78 -80.42
CA ASP A 912 -42.70 -9.56 -81.04
C ASP A 912 -43.87 -8.65 -81.50
N ARG A 913 -43.79 -7.32 -81.27
CA ARG A 913 -44.88 -6.34 -81.47
C ARG A 913 -44.43 -4.89 -81.75
N SER A 914 -43.96 -4.58 -82.96
CA SER A 914 -44.40 -3.33 -83.63
C SER A 914 -44.01 -3.20 -85.12
N ASP A 915 -45.02 -3.30 -85.97
CA ASP A 915 -45.18 -2.37 -87.11
C ASP A 915 -46.14 -1.25 -86.63
N GLY A 916 -45.81 0.04 -86.83
CA GLY A 916 -46.80 1.13 -86.67
C GLY A 916 -46.42 2.42 -85.90
N ALA A 917 -45.78 3.36 -86.59
CA ALA A 917 -45.98 4.82 -86.53
C ALA A 917 -46.26 5.57 -85.18
N ALA A 918 -45.18 6.10 -84.59
CA ALA A 918 -44.98 7.50 -84.15
C ALA A 918 -46.12 8.39 -83.60
N SER A 919 -45.93 8.90 -82.36
CA SER A 919 -45.90 10.35 -82.04
C SER A 919 -45.25 10.61 -80.65
N PRO A 920 -44.54 11.73 -80.38
CA PRO A 920 -43.78 11.92 -79.13
C PRO A 920 -44.33 13.00 -78.18
N ASP A 921 -44.35 12.72 -76.86
CA ASP A 921 -44.23 13.74 -75.80
C ASP A 921 -43.91 13.13 -74.41
N GLY A 922 -43.48 13.95 -73.45
CA GLY A 922 -43.37 13.59 -72.02
C GLY A 922 -41.99 13.13 -71.51
N ARG A 923 -41.62 13.54 -70.28
CA ARG A 923 -40.27 13.38 -69.69
C ARG A 923 -40.26 12.66 -68.32
N GLU A 924 -39.06 12.17 -68.00
CA GLU A 924 -38.48 12.03 -66.63
C GLU A 924 -39.11 11.02 -65.64
N THR A 925 -38.51 9.83 -65.58
CA THR A 925 -38.69 8.84 -64.52
C THR A 925 -37.90 9.17 -63.24
N ALA A 926 -38.41 10.10 -62.44
CA ALA A 926 -37.88 10.37 -61.09
C ALA A 926 -38.31 9.30 -60.07
N VAL A 927 -37.70 8.12 -60.10
CA VAL A 927 -37.95 7.07 -59.09
C VAL A 927 -37.29 7.46 -57.77
N LEU A 928 -38.08 7.97 -56.81
CA LEU A 928 -37.65 8.03 -55.42
C LEU A 928 -37.26 6.62 -54.95
N VAL A 929 -36.04 6.47 -54.45
CA VAL A 929 -35.68 5.38 -53.56
C VAL A 929 -36.04 5.85 -52.15
N GLU A 930 -37.06 5.24 -51.56
CA GLU A 930 -37.32 5.43 -50.14
C GLU A 930 -36.14 4.86 -49.34
N SER A 931 -35.45 5.72 -48.61
CA SER A 931 -34.62 5.30 -47.49
C SER A 931 -35.52 5.00 -46.30
N ASP A 932 -35.27 3.86 -45.63
CA ASP A 932 -35.94 3.41 -44.39
C ASP A 932 -35.58 4.31 -43.20
N GLY A 933 -36.00 5.57 -43.27
CA GLY A 933 -35.94 6.53 -42.17
C GLY A 933 -37.15 6.32 -41.26
N PHE A 934 -36.94 5.67 -40.11
CA PHE A 934 -37.97 5.48 -39.10
C PHE A 934 -38.54 6.84 -38.65
N VAL A 935 -39.85 7.01 -38.84
CA VAL A 935 -40.55 8.23 -38.42
C VAL A 935 -40.81 8.15 -36.92
N THR A 936 -40.30 9.12 -36.17
CA THR A 936 -40.67 9.30 -34.76
C THR A 936 -42.15 9.67 -34.64
N LYS A 937 -42.81 9.39 -33.52
CA LYS A 937 -44.24 9.71 -33.32
C LYS A 937 -44.59 11.20 -33.53
N ASN A 938 -43.57 12.09 -33.51
CA ASN A 938 -43.69 13.53 -33.69
C ASN A 938 -43.25 13.99 -35.10
N GLY A 939 -43.30 13.09 -36.10
CA GLY A 939 -43.22 13.41 -37.53
C GLY A 939 -41.85 13.78 -38.11
N HIS A 940 -40.82 13.97 -37.27
CA HIS A 940 -39.51 14.43 -37.74
C HIS A 940 -38.69 13.28 -38.36
N LYS A 941 -38.26 13.49 -39.61
CA LYS A 941 -37.42 12.57 -40.40
C LYS A 941 -35.97 13.04 -40.41
N VAL A 942 -35.13 12.42 -39.59
CA VAL A 942 -33.69 12.73 -39.51
C VAL A 942 -32.95 12.06 -40.68
N VAL A 943 -32.20 12.83 -41.46
CA VAL A 943 -31.39 12.34 -42.60
C VAL A 943 -29.92 12.65 -42.33
N ILE A 944 -29.13 11.61 -42.08
CA ILE A 944 -27.68 11.73 -41.84
C ILE A 944 -26.95 11.38 -43.15
N HIS A 945 -26.23 12.33 -43.72
CA HIS A 945 -25.36 12.08 -44.88
C HIS A 945 -24.00 11.52 -44.44
N SER A 946 -23.74 10.25 -44.76
CA SER A 946 -22.39 9.69 -44.69
C SER A 946 -21.51 10.29 -45.81
N ARG A 947 -20.60 11.21 -45.45
CA ARG A 947 -19.58 11.71 -46.38
C ARG A 947 -18.46 10.66 -46.55
N SER A 948 -18.31 10.12 -47.75
CA SER A 948 -17.10 9.39 -48.16
C SER A 948 -15.94 10.36 -48.40
N SER A 949 -14.71 9.97 -48.08
CA SER A 949 -13.52 10.79 -48.25
C SER A 949 -13.10 10.94 -49.72
N SER A 950 -13.44 12.08 -50.33
CA SER A 950 -12.96 12.48 -51.65
C SER A 950 -11.52 13.00 -51.57
N LYS A 951 -10.58 12.39 -52.32
CA LYS A 951 -9.20 12.87 -52.44
C LYS A 951 -9.13 14.18 -53.23
N SER A 952 -8.95 15.32 -52.54
CA SER A 952 -8.55 16.59 -53.17
C SER A 952 -7.83 17.51 -52.18
N SER A 953 -6.78 18.19 -52.65
CA SER A 953 -5.97 19.22 -51.97
C SER A 953 -5.43 18.91 -50.56
N ARG A 954 -4.10 18.68 -50.49
CA ARG A 954 -3.30 19.13 -49.35
C ARG A 954 -3.40 20.66 -49.23
N LEU A 955 -3.46 21.20 -48.01
CA LEU A 955 -2.79 22.42 -47.48
C LEU A 955 -3.64 23.13 -46.41
N ALA A 956 -2.93 23.81 -45.49
CA ALA A 956 -3.41 24.67 -44.40
C ALA A 956 -4.01 23.95 -43.18
N ASP A 957 -3.18 23.87 -42.14
CA ASP A 957 -3.54 23.65 -40.74
C ASP A 957 -4.24 24.89 -40.14
N VAL A 958 -5.21 24.68 -39.23
CA VAL A 958 -5.28 25.15 -37.83
C VAL A 958 -6.31 24.27 -37.12
#